data_AF-A0A9P4UC96-F1
#
_entry.id   AF-A0A9P4UC96-F1
#
_cell.length_a   1.000
_cell.length_b   1.000
_cell.length_c   1.000
_cell.angle_alpha   90.00
_cell.angle_beta   90.00
_cell.angle_gamma   90.00
#
_symmetry.space_group_name_H-M   'P 1'
#
loop_
_entity.id
_entity.type
_entity.pdbx_description
1 polymer ?
#
loop_
_entity_poly.entity_id
_entity_poly.type
_entity_poly.pdbx_seq_one_letter_code
_entity_poly.pdbx_strand_id
1 'polypeptide(L)'
;MALNDASANSITDNPAGQAPNDGTGITQLDSYLDPFKPALRSRYAKAQQWLKTIQDTEGGMEKFTRGYEKYGFNVKDNGDVVYREWAPNALRAFLIGDFNNWDRDATPMTKDQFGVWEVTIPSSNGQPTIPHDSKLKISFVVPNDHARQERIPAWIKRVTQDLNVSPVYDARFWNPPKEDQYVFKNQRPPKPASARIYEAHVGISSPDPKVATYKEFTQNNLPRIKNLGYNVIQLMAIMEHAYYASFGYQINSFFAASSRYGFPDDLKELIDTAHGMGITVLLDVVHSHASKNVLDGLNMFDGSDHLYFHEGAKGRHQLWDSRLFNYGSHEVMRFLLSNLRFWMEEYQFDGFRFDGVTSMLYTHHGIGTGFSGGYHEYFGPGVDEEGVVYLMVANEMLHQLYPDVITIAEDVSGMPGLCVALSLGGIGFDYRLAMAVPDLYIKWLKEKQDIDWDMGSLTFTLTNRRHGEKTIAYAESHDQALVGDKTLLFWLCDAEMYTNMSIMSEETAVISRGLSLHKMIRLITHGLGGEGYLNFEGNEFGHPEWLDFPREGNGNSFHYARRQFNLVDDQLLRYRFLYDFDSKMQWTEEKYGWLHSPQAYISLKHEGDKVIVFERAGLLWIFNFHPQSSFTDYRVGVEQEGTYRIVLSTDSKDFGGHANIDESTRFFTTPFAWNGRKNFIQVYIPARTAMVLALENTL
;
A
#
# COMPACT_ATOMS: atom_id res chain seq x y z
N MET A 1 11.08 14.40 15.55
CA MET A 1 9.60 14.37 15.65
C MET A 1 9.03 15.77 15.76
N ALA A 2 9.18 16.47 16.91
CA ALA A 2 8.48 17.73 17.16
C ALA A 2 8.49 18.77 16.02
N LEU A 3 9.61 18.96 15.31
CA LEU A 3 9.65 19.91 14.19
C LEU A 3 8.90 19.41 12.94
N ASN A 4 9.04 18.14 12.55
CA ASN A 4 8.33 17.56 11.41
C ASN A 4 6.83 17.50 11.69
N ASP A 5 6.45 16.95 12.85
CA ASP A 5 5.05 16.78 13.25
C ASP A 5 4.32 18.11 13.49
N ALA A 6 5.06 19.17 13.87
CA ALA A 6 4.49 20.51 14.03
C ALA A 6 4.49 21.34 12.74
N SER A 7 5.14 20.87 11.68
CA SER A 7 5.20 21.57 10.39
C SER A 7 4.06 21.11 9.50
N ALA A 8 3.41 22.06 8.82
CA ALA A 8 2.32 21.75 7.93
C ALA A 8 2.81 20.97 6.70
N ASN A 9 2.02 20.00 6.26
CA ASN A 9 2.26 19.32 4.99
C ASN A 9 1.74 20.16 3.81
N SER A 10 2.21 21.42 3.74
CA SER A 10 1.94 22.33 2.63
C SER A 10 3.19 23.14 2.27
N ILE A 11 3.43 23.31 0.98
CA ILE A 11 4.45 24.16 0.34
C ILE A 11 4.11 25.65 0.52
N THR A 12 2.84 25.98 0.73
CA THR A 12 2.38 27.37 0.86
C THR A 12 2.43 27.89 2.29
N ASP A 13 2.48 26.98 3.27
CA ASP A 13 2.56 27.30 4.68
C ASP A 13 4.00 27.53 5.15
N ASN A 14 4.14 28.27 6.25
CA ASN A 14 5.45 28.43 6.89
C ASN A 14 5.79 27.18 7.71
N PRO A 15 7.04 26.71 7.67
CA PRO A 15 7.47 25.64 8.54
C PRO A 15 7.48 26.09 10.00
N ALA A 16 7.36 25.13 10.92
CA ALA A 16 7.51 25.41 12.34
C ALA A 16 8.98 25.77 12.68
N GLY A 17 9.20 26.34 13.87
CA GLY A 17 10.54 26.40 14.48
C GLY A 17 11.62 27.24 13.78
N GLN A 18 11.31 28.47 13.33
CA GLN A 18 12.28 29.37 12.65
C GLN A 18 13.03 28.72 11.46
N ALA A 19 12.47 27.67 10.86
CA ALA A 19 13.07 27.02 9.71
C ALA A 19 12.98 27.87 8.43
N PRO A 20 13.99 27.80 7.54
CA PRO A 20 13.92 28.46 6.23
C PRO A 20 12.72 27.99 5.41
N ASN A 21 11.89 28.93 4.95
CA ASN A 21 10.80 28.67 4.01
C ASN A 21 11.28 28.78 2.54
N ASP A 22 12.32 28.03 2.19
CA ASP A 22 12.89 27.94 0.84
C ASP A 22 13.12 26.48 0.40
N GLY A 23 12.47 25.53 1.08
CA GLY A 23 12.68 24.09 0.88
C GLY A 23 13.94 23.52 1.54
N THR A 24 14.68 24.32 2.33
CA THR A 24 15.87 23.84 3.07
C THR A 24 15.64 23.65 4.57
N GLY A 25 14.40 23.81 5.07
CA GLY A 25 14.04 23.58 6.46
C GLY A 25 14.42 22.20 6.98
N ILE A 26 14.36 21.18 6.12
CA ILE A 26 14.75 19.80 6.39
C ILE A 26 16.20 19.67 6.86
N THR A 27 17.10 20.61 6.53
CA THR A 27 18.49 20.53 7.00
C THR A 27 18.64 20.78 8.51
N GLN A 28 17.59 21.26 9.18
CA GLN A 28 17.52 21.32 10.64
C GLN A 28 17.24 19.96 11.28
N LEU A 29 16.52 19.09 10.55
CA LEU A 29 16.31 17.69 10.96
C LEU A 29 17.55 16.84 10.64
N ASP A 30 18.23 17.16 9.53
CA ASP A 30 19.37 16.41 9.05
C ASP A 30 20.40 17.30 8.35
N SER A 31 21.48 17.63 9.07
CA SER A 31 22.56 18.48 8.57
C SER A 31 23.36 17.86 7.41
N TYR A 32 23.29 16.54 7.17
CA TYR A 32 23.97 15.91 6.03
C TYR A 32 23.37 16.32 4.68
N LEU A 33 22.20 16.95 4.68
CA LEU A 33 21.56 17.54 3.50
C LEU A 33 22.12 18.91 3.11
N ASP A 34 22.97 19.54 3.93
CA ASP A 34 23.53 20.87 3.65
C ASP A 34 24.21 21.01 2.27
N PRO A 35 25.02 20.04 1.80
CA PRO A 35 25.63 20.10 0.46
C PRO A 35 24.60 20.06 -0.69
N PHE A 36 23.39 19.57 -0.42
CA PHE A 36 22.34 19.33 -1.39
C PHE A 36 21.23 20.40 -1.37
N LYS A 37 21.40 21.48 -0.60
CA LYS A 37 20.50 22.65 -0.60
C LYS A 37 20.14 23.18 -1.98
N PRO A 38 21.04 23.24 -2.99
CA PRO A 38 20.67 23.66 -4.34
C PRO A 38 19.60 22.76 -4.98
N ALA A 39 19.73 21.43 -4.81
CA ALA A 39 18.75 20.48 -5.34
C ALA A 39 17.41 20.58 -4.61
N LEU A 40 17.43 20.72 -3.28
CA LEU A 40 16.23 20.93 -2.46
C LEU A 40 15.47 22.20 -2.88
N ARG A 41 16.18 23.33 -3.03
CA ARG A 41 15.60 24.59 -3.51
C ARG A 41 15.01 24.46 -4.92
N SER A 42 15.70 23.75 -5.82
CA SER A 42 15.20 23.52 -7.19
C SER A 42 13.85 22.81 -7.16
N ARG A 43 13.75 21.70 -6.43
CA ARG A 43 12.52 20.90 -6.32
C ARG A 43 11.38 21.72 -5.71
N TYR A 44 11.66 22.41 -4.60
CA TYR A 44 10.69 23.25 -3.91
C TYR A 44 10.17 24.39 -4.81
N ALA A 45 11.08 25.11 -5.49
CA ALA A 45 10.71 26.19 -6.40
C ALA A 45 9.89 25.70 -7.60
N LYS A 46 10.22 24.52 -8.15
CA LYS A 46 9.44 23.90 -9.25
C LYS A 46 8.05 23.49 -8.79
N ALA A 47 7.90 22.94 -7.59
CA ALA A 47 6.60 22.61 -7.04
C ALA A 47 5.75 23.89 -6.81
N GLN A 48 6.36 24.95 -6.24
CA GLN A 48 5.71 26.27 -6.13
C GLN A 48 5.29 26.84 -7.49
N GLN A 49 6.13 26.68 -8.52
CA GLN A 49 5.81 27.10 -9.88
C GLN A 49 4.61 26.33 -10.45
N TRP A 50 4.48 25.03 -10.19
CA TRP A 50 3.31 24.25 -10.58
C TRP A 50 2.05 24.74 -9.87
N LEU A 51 2.10 24.94 -8.55
CA LEU A 51 0.95 25.47 -7.79
C LEU A 51 0.51 26.84 -8.32
N LYS A 52 1.46 27.72 -8.60
CA LYS A 52 1.18 29.03 -9.21
C LYS A 52 0.59 28.89 -10.61
N THR A 53 1.15 28.02 -11.45
CA THR A 53 0.66 27.78 -12.81
C THR A 53 -0.79 27.32 -12.76
N ILE A 54 -1.10 26.30 -11.95
CA ILE A 54 -2.46 25.78 -11.74
C ILE A 54 -3.41 26.88 -11.21
N GLN A 55 -2.93 27.72 -10.30
CA GLN A 55 -3.72 28.86 -9.82
C GLN A 55 -4.05 29.85 -10.95
N ASP A 56 -3.05 30.23 -11.74
CA ASP A 56 -3.16 31.26 -12.77
C ASP A 56 -3.95 30.78 -14.00
N THR A 57 -3.84 29.49 -14.39
CA THR A 57 -4.45 28.95 -15.61
C THR A 57 -5.75 28.19 -15.37
N GLU A 58 -5.92 27.57 -14.19
CA GLU A 58 -7.02 26.63 -13.92
C GLU A 58 -7.91 27.07 -12.75
N GLY A 59 -7.52 28.15 -12.05
CA GLY A 59 -8.27 28.69 -10.92
C GLY A 59 -8.06 27.92 -9.61
N GLY A 60 -6.92 27.24 -9.47
CA GLY A 60 -6.48 26.58 -8.24
C GLY A 60 -6.67 25.07 -8.26
N MET A 61 -6.07 24.41 -7.26
CA MET A 61 -6.01 22.94 -7.17
C MET A 61 -7.41 22.31 -7.07
N GLU A 62 -8.35 22.98 -6.40
CA GLU A 62 -9.74 22.55 -6.29
C GLU A 62 -10.39 22.35 -7.66
N LYS A 63 -10.23 23.29 -8.60
CA LYS A 63 -10.85 23.18 -9.92
C LYS A 63 -10.08 22.27 -10.86
N PHE A 64 -8.75 22.29 -10.75
CA PHE A 64 -7.87 21.54 -11.63
C PHE A 64 -8.06 20.02 -11.49
N THR A 65 -8.29 19.57 -10.26
CA THR A 65 -8.36 18.15 -9.87
C THR A 65 -9.74 17.55 -10.04
N ARG A 66 -10.76 18.35 -10.40
CA ARG A 66 -12.05 17.88 -10.90
C ARG A 66 -12.04 17.64 -12.40
N GLY A 67 -10.90 17.21 -12.95
CA GLY A 67 -10.77 16.91 -14.37
C GLY A 67 -11.79 15.87 -14.83
N TYR A 68 -12.16 14.91 -13.98
CA TYR A 68 -13.17 13.89 -14.27
C TYR A 68 -14.61 14.42 -14.39
N GLU A 69 -14.90 15.65 -13.94
CA GLU A 69 -16.18 16.36 -14.18
C GLU A 69 -16.20 17.10 -15.53
N LYS A 70 -15.05 17.17 -16.21
CA LYS A 70 -14.89 17.84 -17.51
C LYS A 70 -14.55 16.85 -18.63
N TYR A 71 -13.60 15.97 -18.39
CA TYR A 71 -13.11 14.92 -19.28
C TYR A 71 -13.89 13.62 -19.08
N GLY A 72 -13.85 12.74 -20.08
CA GLY A 72 -14.72 11.58 -20.10
C GLY A 72 -16.18 11.96 -20.28
N PHE A 73 -17.09 11.09 -19.87
CA PHE A 73 -18.52 11.28 -20.05
C PHE A 73 -19.15 11.99 -18.85
N ASN A 74 -19.82 13.10 -19.12
CA ASN A 74 -20.51 13.91 -18.12
C ASN A 74 -21.94 14.18 -18.56
N VAL A 75 -22.91 13.79 -17.74
CA VAL A 75 -24.34 13.98 -18.01
C VAL A 75 -24.80 15.29 -17.37
N LYS A 76 -25.36 16.18 -18.19
CA LYS A 76 -25.95 17.45 -17.74
C LYS A 76 -27.35 17.25 -17.17
N ASP A 77 -27.85 18.24 -16.43
CA ASP A 77 -29.20 18.22 -15.84
C ASP A 77 -30.33 18.07 -16.87
N ASN A 78 -30.11 18.51 -18.11
CA ASN A 78 -31.06 18.34 -19.22
C ASN A 78 -30.97 16.96 -19.92
N GLY A 79 -30.12 16.07 -19.39
CA GLY A 79 -29.85 14.73 -19.93
C GLY A 79 -28.82 14.70 -21.06
N ASP A 80 -28.28 15.83 -21.51
CA ASP A 80 -27.26 15.84 -22.56
C ASP A 80 -25.98 15.19 -22.05
N VAL A 81 -25.32 14.39 -22.90
CA VAL A 81 -24.03 13.78 -22.57
C VAL A 81 -22.92 14.56 -23.24
N VAL A 82 -22.06 15.19 -22.45
CA VAL A 82 -20.82 15.80 -22.94
C VAL A 82 -19.69 14.79 -22.79
N TYR A 83 -18.97 14.54 -23.88
CA TYR A 83 -17.75 13.75 -23.87
C TYR A 83 -16.58 14.62 -24.30
N ARG A 84 -15.51 14.62 -23.48
CA ARG A 84 -14.23 15.27 -23.81
C ARG A 84 -13.04 14.32 -23.70
N GLU A 85 -12.08 14.48 -24.60
CA GLU A 85 -10.87 13.67 -24.65
C GLU A 85 -9.67 14.46 -25.14
N TRP A 86 -8.51 14.29 -24.50
CA TRP A 86 -7.26 14.93 -24.93
C TRP A 86 -6.52 14.03 -25.93
N ALA A 87 -6.41 14.49 -27.19
CA ALA A 87 -5.74 13.76 -28.27
C ALA A 87 -5.22 14.76 -29.33
N PRO A 88 -4.17 15.54 -29.00
CA PRO A 88 -3.64 16.60 -29.84
C PRO A 88 -3.03 16.08 -31.15
N ASN A 89 -2.56 14.84 -31.23
CA ASN A 89 -2.04 14.30 -32.49
C ASN A 89 -3.15 13.88 -33.45
N ALA A 90 -4.37 13.57 -32.97
CA ALA A 90 -5.45 13.15 -33.85
C ALA A 90 -5.85 14.26 -34.86
N LEU A 91 -6.16 13.86 -36.10
CA LEU A 91 -6.64 14.73 -37.18
C LEU A 91 -8.16 14.88 -37.16
N ARG A 92 -8.87 13.80 -36.83
CA ARG A 92 -10.33 13.74 -36.65
C ARG A 92 -10.64 12.78 -35.50
N ALA A 93 -11.68 13.07 -34.73
CA ALA A 93 -12.17 12.18 -33.68
C ALA A 93 -13.69 12.01 -33.78
N PHE A 94 -14.17 10.82 -33.45
CA PHE A 94 -15.58 10.44 -33.44
C PHE A 94 -15.88 9.61 -32.20
N LEU A 95 -17.03 9.85 -31.57
CA LEU A 95 -17.54 8.97 -30.52
C LEU A 95 -18.39 7.87 -31.15
N ILE A 96 -18.11 6.62 -30.86
CA ILE A 96 -18.81 5.47 -31.45
C ILE A 96 -19.29 4.52 -30.37
N GLY A 97 -20.37 3.79 -30.63
CA GLY A 97 -20.88 2.78 -29.70
C GLY A 97 -22.24 2.24 -30.10
N ASP A 98 -22.85 1.49 -29.19
CA ASP A 98 -24.17 0.91 -29.43
C ASP A 98 -25.22 1.98 -29.75
N PHE A 99 -25.11 3.16 -29.12
CA PHE A 99 -26.05 4.29 -29.30
C PHE A 99 -26.13 4.84 -30.74
N ASN A 100 -25.08 4.63 -31.55
CA ASN A 100 -25.05 5.05 -32.95
C ASN A 100 -24.79 3.89 -33.91
N ASN A 101 -25.08 2.66 -33.49
CA ASN A 101 -24.84 1.43 -34.26
C ASN A 101 -23.39 1.26 -34.72
N TRP A 102 -22.44 1.76 -33.94
CA TRP A 102 -21.01 1.75 -34.27
C TRP A 102 -20.64 2.46 -35.58
N ASP A 103 -21.46 3.39 -36.04
CA ASP A 103 -21.15 4.22 -37.20
C ASP A 103 -19.97 5.15 -36.88
N ARG A 104 -18.88 4.96 -37.65
CA ARG A 104 -17.57 5.59 -37.44
C ARG A 104 -17.51 7.07 -37.83
N ASP A 105 -18.57 7.59 -38.46
CA ASP A 105 -18.62 8.95 -38.97
C ASP A 105 -19.86 9.73 -38.47
N ALA A 106 -20.82 9.06 -37.81
CA ALA A 106 -22.09 9.64 -37.37
C ALA A 106 -21.98 10.66 -36.22
N THR A 107 -20.92 10.62 -35.41
CA THR A 107 -20.80 11.48 -34.22
C THR A 107 -19.41 12.14 -34.14
N PRO A 108 -19.11 13.10 -35.05
CA PRO A 108 -17.84 13.80 -35.09
C PRO A 108 -17.66 14.71 -33.87
N MET A 109 -16.43 14.82 -33.40
CA MET A 109 -16.03 15.70 -32.31
C MET A 109 -15.35 16.97 -32.86
N THR A 110 -15.37 18.05 -32.08
CA THR A 110 -14.69 19.31 -32.41
C THR A 110 -13.43 19.45 -31.58
N LYS A 111 -12.30 19.78 -32.21
CA LYS A 111 -11.01 19.97 -31.54
C LYS A 111 -10.81 21.45 -31.18
N ASP A 112 -10.37 21.72 -29.96
CA ASP A 112 -9.96 23.05 -29.54
C ASP A 112 -8.47 23.34 -29.85
N GLN A 113 -7.99 24.51 -29.43
CA GLN A 113 -6.61 24.96 -29.65
C GLN A 113 -5.55 24.18 -28.85
N PHE A 114 -5.95 23.44 -27.80
CA PHE A 114 -5.06 22.63 -26.96
C PHE A 114 -5.10 21.14 -27.33
N GLY A 115 -5.89 20.79 -28.34
CA GLY A 115 -6.04 19.42 -28.81
C GLY A 115 -7.01 18.58 -27.99
N VAL A 116 -7.90 19.23 -27.24
CA VAL A 116 -9.03 18.59 -26.58
C VAL A 116 -10.19 18.48 -27.58
N TRP A 117 -10.72 17.29 -27.72
CA TRP A 117 -11.88 16.98 -28.54
C TRP A 117 -13.13 16.99 -27.67
N GLU A 118 -14.22 17.60 -28.15
CA GLU A 118 -15.51 17.64 -27.46
C GLU A 118 -16.65 17.25 -28.40
N VAL A 119 -17.64 16.53 -27.87
CA VAL A 119 -18.97 16.39 -28.48
C VAL A 119 -20.05 16.45 -27.40
N THR A 120 -21.18 17.07 -27.73
CA THR A 120 -22.41 16.99 -26.92
C THR A 120 -23.43 16.13 -27.67
N ILE A 121 -23.83 15.02 -27.07
CA ILE A 121 -24.91 14.17 -27.55
C ILE A 121 -26.20 14.65 -26.89
N PRO A 122 -27.17 15.18 -27.66
CA PRO A 122 -28.40 15.71 -27.09
C PRO A 122 -29.22 14.60 -26.46
N SER A 123 -29.93 14.93 -25.38
CA SER A 123 -30.85 14.03 -24.72
C SER A 123 -32.07 13.71 -25.59
N SER A 124 -32.69 12.56 -25.32
CA SER A 124 -33.98 12.18 -25.90
C SER A 124 -35.02 12.14 -24.79
N ASN A 125 -36.02 13.01 -24.85
CA ASN A 125 -37.04 13.19 -23.81
C ASN A 125 -36.46 13.44 -22.41
N GLY A 126 -35.38 14.22 -22.31
CA GLY A 126 -34.71 14.54 -21.04
C GLY A 126 -33.89 13.40 -20.46
N GLN A 127 -33.69 12.30 -21.20
CA GLN A 127 -32.85 11.17 -20.80
C GLN A 127 -31.61 11.07 -21.69
N PRO A 128 -30.46 10.61 -21.13
CA PRO A 128 -29.26 10.36 -21.93
C PRO A 128 -29.53 9.44 -23.11
N THR A 129 -29.14 9.88 -24.32
CA THR A 129 -29.28 9.07 -25.54
C THR A 129 -28.34 7.88 -25.56
N ILE A 130 -27.21 7.94 -24.84
CA ILE A 130 -26.34 6.79 -24.61
C ILE A 130 -26.94 5.99 -23.46
N PRO A 131 -27.40 4.74 -23.68
CA PRO A 131 -27.97 3.94 -22.60
C PRO A 131 -26.92 3.55 -21.55
N HIS A 132 -27.31 3.50 -20.28
CA HIS A 132 -26.46 2.98 -19.20
C HIS A 132 -25.91 1.58 -19.55
N ASP A 133 -24.63 1.36 -19.25
CA ASP A 133 -23.85 0.13 -19.46
C ASP A 133 -23.76 -0.35 -20.93
N SER A 134 -24.14 0.52 -21.88
CA SER A 134 -23.89 0.29 -23.31
C SER A 134 -22.42 0.45 -23.67
N LYS A 135 -21.98 -0.25 -24.73
CA LYS A 135 -20.60 -0.24 -25.19
C LYS A 135 -20.29 1.01 -26.02
N LEU A 136 -19.07 1.50 -25.88
CA LEU A 136 -18.57 2.63 -26.66
C LEU A 136 -17.05 2.57 -26.86
N LYS A 137 -16.56 3.38 -27.80
CA LYS A 137 -15.13 3.69 -28.02
C LYS A 137 -14.99 5.12 -28.56
N ILE A 138 -13.78 5.65 -28.51
CA ILE A 138 -13.40 6.80 -29.33
C ILE A 138 -12.65 6.31 -30.58
N SER A 139 -12.99 6.86 -31.74
CA SER A 139 -12.36 6.58 -33.02
C SER A 139 -11.56 7.79 -33.49
N PHE A 140 -10.27 7.60 -33.72
CA PHE A 140 -9.36 8.63 -34.22
C PHE A 140 -8.93 8.34 -35.65
N VAL A 141 -8.69 9.41 -36.41
CA VAL A 141 -7.86 9.38 -37.63
C VAL A 141 -6.54 10.08 -37.29
N VAL A 142 -5.41 9.40 -37.44
CA VAL A 142 -4.09 9.88 -36.98
C VAL A 142 -3.17 10.35 -38.12
N PRO A 143 -2.12 11.18 -37.86
CA PRO A 143 -1.19 11.69 -38.86
C PRO A 143 -0.08 10.67 -39.11
N ASN A 144 -0.35 9.72 -40.01
CA ASN A 144 0.58 8.85 -40.73
C ASN A 144 -0.32 7.82 -41.40
N ASP A 145 -0.44 7.85 -42.73
CA ASP A 145 -1.38 7.05 -43.57
C ASP A 145 -2.90 7.28 -43.38
N HIS A 146 -3.30 8.21 -42.51
CA HIS A 146 -4.70 8.43 -42.13
C HIS A 146 -5.37 7.19 -41.53
N ALA A 147 -4.59 6.31 -40.87
CA ALA A 147 -5.09 5.16 -40.15
C ALA A 147 -6.20 5.57 -39.20
N ARG A 148 -7.24 4.74 -39.19
CA ARG A 148 -8.28 4.82 -38.18
C ARG A 148 -7.91 3.87 -37.05
N GLN A 149 -7.98 4.38 -35.82
CA GLN A 149 -7.75 3.59 -34.62
C GLN A 149 -8.86 3.85 -33.61
N GLU A 150 -9.25 2.80 -32.89
CA GLU A 150 -10.29 2.85 -31.87
C GLU A 150 -9.66 2.59 -30.51
N ARG A 151 -10.09 3.34 -29.49
CA ARG A 151 -9.55 3.29 -28.14
C ARG A 151 -10.66 3.31 -27.10
N ILE A 152 -10.36 2.74 -25.95
CA ILE A 152 -11.12 2.95 -24.71
C ILE A 152 -10.85 4.39 -24.25
N PRO A 153 -11.88 5.22 -24.00
CA PRO A 153 -11.69 6.58 -23.47
C PRO A 153 -10.81 6.61 -22.21
N ALA A 154 -9.87 7.55 -22.14
CA ALA A 154 -8.85 7.55 -21.07
C ALA A 154 -9.45 7.76 -19.67
N TRP A 155 -10.61 8.43 -19.62
CA TRP A 155 -11.35 8.79 -18.41
C TRP A 155 -12.59 7.90 -18.17
N ILE A 156 -12.62 6.71 -18.78
CA ILE A 156 -13.76 5.80 -18.63
C ILE A 156 -13.88 5.31 -17.17
N LYS A 157 -15.11 5.23 -16.67
CA LYS A 157 -15.40 4.78 -15.29
C LYS A 157 -15.65 3.28 -15.17
N ARG A 158 -15.88 2.59 -16.29
CA ARG A 158 -16.11 1.15 -16.34
C ARG A 158 -15.70 0.58 -17.68
N VAL A 159 -15.02 -0.56 -17.64
CA VAL A 159 -14.79 -1.41 -18.80
C VAL A 159 -15.22 -2.83 -18.44
N THR A 160 -15.38 -3.72 -19.42
CA THR A 160 -15.68 -5.14 -19.19
C THR A 160 -14.99 -5.99 -20.24
N GLN A 161 -14.72 -7.25 -19.94
CA GLN A 161 -14.17 -8.22 -20.88
C GLN A 161 -15.10 -9.43 -20.99
N ASP A 162 -15.37 -9.87 -22.22
CA ASP A 162 -15.98 -11.17 -22.50
C ASP A 162 -15.00 -12.00 -23.33
N LEU A 163 -14.31 -12.93 -22.64
CA LEU A 163 -13.29 -13.79 -23.24
C LEU A 163 -13.83 -14.71 -24.33
N ASN A 164 -15.15 -14.95 -24.40
CA ASN A 164 -15.76 -15.73 -25.48
C ASN A 164 -15.84 -14.92 -26.79
N VAL A 165 -15.75 -13.60 -26.71
CA VAL A 165 -15.86 -12.68 -27.85
C VAL A 165 -14.50 -12.11 -28.23
N SER A 166 -13.76 -11.58 -27.25
CA SER A 166 -12.49 -10.89 -27.49
C SER A 166 -11.62 -10.84 -26.22
N PRO A 167 -10.29 -10.95 -26.35
CA PRO A 167 -9.39 -10.68 -25.24
C PRO A 167 -9.27 -9.18 -24.92
N VAL A 168 -9.81 -8.28 -25.75
CA VAL A 168 -9.76 -6.82 -25.55
C VAL A 168 -10.97 -6.37 -24.74
N TYR A 169 -10.75 -5.44 -23.80
CA TYR A 169 -11.83 -4.82 -23.05
C TYR A 169 -12.73 -3.90 -23.91
N ASP A 170 -13.99 -3.79 -23.49
CA ASP A 170 -14.95 -2.81 -24.00
C ASP A 170 -15.23 -1.76 -22.94
N ALA A 171 -15.24 -0.48 -23.33
CA ALA A 171 -15.68 0.61 -22.47
C ALA A 171 -17.20 0.62 -22.32
N ARG A 172 -17.67 0.89 -21.10
CA ARG A 172 -19.09 0.93 -20.74
C ARG A 172 -19.47 2.32 -20.26
N PHE A 173 -20.57 2.86 -20.81
CA PHE A 173 -21.12 4.11 -20.31
C PHE A 173 -21.76 3.92 -18.92
N TRP A 174 -20.99 4.15 -17.87
CA TRP A 174 -21.46 3.99 -16.50
C TRP A 174 -22.19 5.23 -15.99
N ASN A 175 -23.51 5.24 -16.18
CA ASN A 175 -24.42 6.25 -15.63
C ASN A 175 -25.70 5.58 -15.09
N PRO A 176 -25.64 4.84 -13.97
CA PRO A 176 -26.81 4.17 -13.41
C PRO A 176 -27.91 5.20 -13.07
N PRO A 177 -29.20 4.83 -13.16
CA PRO A 177 -30.31 5.67 -12.71
C PRO A 177 -30.09 6.18 -11.27
N LYS A 178 -30.62 7.37 -10.95
CA LYS A 178 -30.39 7.99 -9.63
C LYS A 178 -30.86 7.13 -8.48
N GLU A 179 -31.93 6.35 -8.69
CA GLU A 179 -32.50 5.39 -7.75
C GLU A 179 -31.62 4.15 -7.52
N ASP A 180 -30.76 3.80 -8.48
CA ASP A 180 -29.87 2.63 -8.41
C ASP A 180 -28.45 2.99 -7.95
N GLN A 181 -28.12 4.28 -7.90
CA GLN A 181 -26.81 4.76 -7.43
C GLN A 181 -26.61 4.46 -5.95
N TYR A 182 -25.46 3.88 -5.62
CA TYR A 182 -25.07 3.68 -4.23
C TYR A 182 -24.91 5.02 -3.49
N VAL A 183 -25.55 5.13 -2.32
CA VAL A 183 -25.43 6.26 -1.41
C VAL A 183 -24.69 5.79 -0.16
N PHE A 184 -23.54 6.41 0.12
CA PHE A 184 -22.76 6.16 1.33
C PHE A 184 -23.59 6.47 2.58
N LYS A 185 -23.54 5.56 3.55
CA LYS A 185 -24.34 5.60 4.78
C LYS A 185 -23.49 5.95 6.00
N ASN A 186 -22.19 5.65 5.95
CA ASN A 186 -21.26 5.84 7.04
C ASN A 186 -20.31 7.01 6.75
N GLN A 187 -19.76 7.58 7.82
CA GLN A 187 -18.70 8.58 7.72
C GLN A 187 -17.35 7.88 7.72
N ARG A 188 -16.38 8.52 7.08
CA ARG A 188 -14.97 8.13 7.16
C ARG A 188 -14.53 8.03 8.63
N PRO A 189 -13.80 6.98 9.02
CA PRO A 189 -13.23 6.90 10.36
C PRO A 189 -12.17 8.00 10.55
N PRO A 190 -11.90 8.43 11.80
CA PRO A 190 -10.81 9.35 12.08
C PRO A 190 -9.45 8.72 11.73
N LYS A 191 -8.46 9.55 11.40
CA LYS A 191 -7.08 9.10 11.18
C LYS A 191 -6.59 8.30 12.40
N PRO A 192 -6.20 7.03 12.26
CA PRO A 192 -5.74 6.21 13.37
C PRO A 192 -4.41 6.75 13.92
N ALA A 193 -4.21 6.63 15.24
CA ALA A 193 -2.95 7.02 15.87
C ALA A 193 -1.76 6.20 15.34
N SER A 194 -1.99 4.90 15.13
CA SER A 194 -1.06 3.96 14.48
C SER A 194 -1.80 3.14 13.42
N ALA A 195 -1.19 2.97 12.25
CA ALA A 195 -1.75 2.17 11.17
C ALA A 195 -1.42 0.69 11.37
N ARG A 196 -2.44 -0.13 11.62
CA ARG A 196 -2.39 -1.60 11.59
C ARG A 196 -3.11 -2.05 10.34
N ILE A 197 -2.33 -2.28 9.29
CA ILE A 197 -2.77 -2.43 7.91
C ILE A 197 -2.95 -3.92 7.58
N TYR A 198 -4.14 -4.26 7.09
CA TYR A 198 -4.41 -5.54 6.43
C TYR A 198 -4.37 -5.32 4.91
N GLU A 199 -3.30 -5.76 4.26
CA GLU A 199 -3.13 -5.70 2.81
C GLU A 199 -3.90 -6.85 2.15
N ALA A 200 -4.76 -6.52 1.19
CA ALA A 200 -5.67 -7.50 0.59
C ALA A 200 -5.90 -7.25 -0.90
N HIS A 201 -6.22 -8.33 -1.61
CA HIS A 201 -6.61 -8.35 -3.01
C HIS A 201 -7.94 -9.09 -3.18
N VAL A 202 -9.00 -8.34 -3.49
CA VAL A 202 -10.39 -8.84 -3.56
C VAL A 202 -10.52 -10.14 -4.35
N GLY A 203 -9.91 -10.24 -5.53
CA GLY A 203 -10.08 -11.38 -6.42
C GLY A 203 -9.54 -12.72 -5.92
N ILE A 204 -8.69 -12.74 -4.89
CA ILE A 204 -8.13 -13.98 -4.32
C ILE A 204 -8.67 -14.28 -2.92
N SER A 205 -9.49 -13.40 -2.35
CA SER A 205 -9.98 -13.47 -0.97
C SER A 205 -11.15 -14.45 -0.79
N SER A 206 -11.06 -15.64 -1.39
CA SER A 206 -12.00 -16.75 -1.25
C SER A 206 -11.25 -18.07 -1.23
N PRO A 207 -11.75 -19.12 -0.55
CA PRO A 207 -11.17 -20.47 -0.63
C PRO A 207 -11.44 -21.16 -1.97
N ASP A 208 -12.38 -20.65 -2.77
CA ASP A 208 -12.70 -21.20 -4.08
C ASP A 208 -11.68 -20.76 -5.14
N PRO A 209 -11.28 -21.64 -6.07
CA PRO A 209 -10.35 -21.29 -7.15
C PRO A 209 -11.05 -20.50 -8.27
N LYS A 210 -11.48 -19.27 -7.94
CA LYS A 210 -12.16 -18.33 -8.84
C LYS A 210 -11.77 -16.90 -8.47
N VAL A 211 -12.12 -15.95 -9.35
CA VAL A 211 -12.08 -14.53 -8.97
C VAL A 211 -13.23 -14.26 -7.98
N ALA A 212 -12.88 -13.86 -6.77
CA ALA A 212 -13.85 -13.42 -5.77
C ALA A 212 -14.32 -11.98 -6.03
N THR A 213 -15.49 -11.64 -5.47
CA THR A 213 -16.20 -10.39 -5.73
C THR A 213 -16.09 -9.39 -4.58
N TYR A 214 -16.36 -8.10 -4.87
CA TYR A 214 -16.46 -7.05 -3.85
C TYR A 214 -17.50 -7.40 -2.77
N LYS A 215 -18.65 -7.96 -3.15
CA LYS A 215 -19.68 -8.38 -2.20
C LYS A 215 -19.23 -9.53 -1.30
N GLU A 216 -18.55 -10.52 -1.86
CA GLU A 216 -17.98 -11.61 -1.07
C GLU A 216 -16.92 -11.08 -0.09
N PHE A 217 -16.07 -10.15 -0.51
CA PHE A 217 -15.10 -9.51 0.39
C PHE A 217 -15.78 -8.74 1.51
N THR A 218 -16.81 -7.96 1.17
CA THR A 218 -17.61 -7.18 2.12
C THR A 218 -18.24 -8.07 3.18
N GLN A 219 -18.86 -9.17 2.76
CA GLN A 219 -19.59 -10.08 3.65
C GLN A 219 -18.67 -10.98 4.49
N ASN A 220 -17.59 -11.48 3.90
CA ASN A 220 -16.81 -12.56 4.50
C ASN A 220 -15.48 -12.10 5.10
N ASN A 221 -14.82 -11.11 4.51
CA ASN A 221 -13.47 -10.69 4.90
C ASN A 221 -13.47 -9.48 5.84
N LEU A 222 -14.32 -8.47 5.63
CA LEU A 222 -14.38 -7.32 6.55
C LEU A 222 -14.62 -7.72 8.01
N PRO A 223 -15.55 -8.65 8.35
CA PRO A 223 -15.70 -9.10 9.73
C PRO A 223 -14.45 -9.77 10.30
N ARG A 224 -13.71 -10.54 9.49
CA ARG A 224 -12.46 -11.20 9.91
C ARG A 224 -11.39 -10.17 10.22
N ILE A 225 -11.19 -9.19 9.33
CA ILE A 225 -10.22 -8.12 9.49
C ILE A 225 -10.51 -7.31 10.76
N LYS A 226 -11.80 -7.00 11.00
CA LYS A 226 -12.21 -6.30 12.22
C LYS A 226 -11.93 -7.12 13.48
N ASN A 227 -12.26 -8.42 13.47
CA ASN A 227 -12.05 -9.32 14.61
C ASN A 227 -10.56 -9.49 14.95
N LEU A 228 -9.70 -9.51 13.94
CA LEU A 228 -8.25 -9.52 14.10
C LEU A 228 -7.70 -8.22 14.71
N GLY A 229 -8.46 -7.12 14.73
CA GLY A 229 -8.03 -5.85 15.34
C GLY A 229 -7.24 -4.92 14.41
N TYR A 230 -7.17 -5.21 13.11
CA TYR A 230 -6.68 -4.27 12.11
C TYR A 230 -7.64 -3.08 11.98
N ASN A 231 -7.07 -1.89 11.77
CA ASN A 231 -7.83 -0.63 11.68
C ASN A 231 -7.67 0.06 10.32
N VAL A 232 -6.79 -0.46 9.46
CA VAL A 232 -6.59 0.01 8.08
C VAL A 232 -6.62 -1.19 7.14
N ILE A 233 -7.23 -1.05 5.96
CA ILE A 233 -7.12 -1.98 4.84
C ILE A 233 -6.31 -1.30 3.73
N GLN A 234 -5.29 -1.97 3.21
CA GLN A 234 -4.64 -1.59 1.95
C GLN A 234 -5.24 -2.44 0.83
N LEU A 235 -5.99 -1.82 -0.08
CA LEU A 235 -6.74 -2.53 -1.10
C LEU A 235 -5.98 -2.48 -2.44
N MET A 236 -5.44 -3.63 -2.82
CA MET A 236 -4.64 -3.81 -4.03
C MET A 236 -5.52 -4.06 -5.26
N ALA A 237 -4.96 -3.80 -6.45
CA ALA A 237 -5.51 -4.19 -7.75
C ALA A 237 -6.92 -3.65 -8.07
N ILE A 238 -7.29 -2.49 -7.54
CA ILE A 238 -8.60 -1.88 -7.79
C ILE A 238 -8.64 -1.11 -9.10
N MET A 239 -7.59 -0.36 -9.43
CA MET A 239 -7.48 0.29 -10.73
C MET A 239 -7.45 -0.80 -11.81
N GLU A 240 -8.26 -0.62 -12.85
CA GLU A 240 -8.48 -1.68 -13.84
C GLU A 240 -7.20 -2.02 -14.63
N HIS A 241 -6.93 -3.32 -14.70
CA HIS A 241 -5.72 -3.89 -15.28
C HIS A 241 -6.10 -5.12 -16.10
N ALA A 242 -5.74 -5.16 -17.39
CA ALA A 242 -6.17 -6.24 -18.27
C ALA A 242 -5.49 -7.57 -17.96
N TYR A 243 -4.24 -7.55 -17.48
CA TYR A 243 -3.49 -8.76 -17.13
C TYR A 243 -3.65 -9.10 -15.66
N TYR A 244 -4.50 -10.09 -15.33
CA TYR A 244 -4.82 -10.43 -13.93
C TYR A 244 -3.58 -10.85 -13.12
N ALA A 245 -2.65 -11.57 -13.74
CA ALA A 245 -1.40 -11.98 -13.11
C ALA A 245 -0.37 -10.84 -12.97
N SER A 246 -0.69 -9.61 -13.38
CA SER A 246 0.08 -8.42 -12.98
C SER A 246 -0.15 -8.03 -11.52
N PHE A 247 -1.09 -8.67 -10.84
CA PHE A 247 -1.47 -8.37 -9.46
C PHE A 247 -1.96 -6.93 -9.26
N GLY A 248 -2.43 -6.28 -10.33
CA GLY A 248 -2.85 -4.88 -10.30
C GLY A 248 -1.79 -3.88 -10.73
N TYR A 249 -0.56 -4.29 -11.05
CA TYR A 249 0.50 -3.34 -11.40
C TYR A 249 0.47 -2.87 -12.88
N GLN A 250 -0.19 -3.60 -13.78
CA GLN A 250 -0.29 -3.23 -15.19
C GLN A 250 -1.60 -2.49 -15.50
N ILE A 251 -1.69 -1.22 -15.12
CA ILE A 251 -2.93 -0.43 -15.25
C ILE A 251 -3.26 -0.11 -16.72
N ASN A 252 -4.52 -0.31 -17.06
CA ASN A 252 -5.11 -0.05 -18.36
C ASN A 252 -6.04 1.17 -18.34
N SER A 253 -7.00 1.19 -17.40
CA SER A 253 -8.03 2.24 -17.28
C SER A 253 -8.02 2.82 -15.88
N PHE A 254 -7.41 4.00 -15.72
CA PHE A 254 -7.06 4.57 -14.41
C PHE A 254 -8.28 4.99 -13.58
N PHE A 255 -9.40 5.33 -14.23
CA PHE A 255 -10.64 5.77 -13.58
C PHE A 255 -11.69 4.65 -13.43
N ALA A 256 -11.35 3.42 -13.82
CA ALA A 256 -12.24 2.28 -13.74
C ALA A 256 -11.89 1.40 -12.54
N ALA A 257 -12.88 1.12 -11.69
CA ALA A 257 -12.79 0.04 -10.72
C ALA A 257 -12.83 -1.29 -11.48
N SER A 258 -11.92 -2.20 -11.11
CA SER A 258 -11.71 -3.48 -11.79
C SER A 258 -13.00 -4.27 -11.87
N SER A 259 -13.48 -4.45 -13.10
CA SER A 259 -14.77 -5.07 -13.42
C SER A 259 -14.82 -6.55 -13.11
N ARG A 260 -13.66 -7.17 -12.86
CA ARG A 260 -13.54 -8.57 -12.46
C ARG A 260 -14.25 -8.89 -11.15
N TYR A 261 -14.30 -7.93 -10.24
CA TYR A 261 -14.81 -8.15 -8.88
C TYR A 261 -16.26 -7.71 -8.71
N GLY A 262 -16.84 -6.98 -9.67
CA GLY A 262 -18.23 -6.54 -9.62
C GLY A 262 -18.49 -5.21 -10.32
N PHE A 263 -19.56 -4.54 -9.88
CA PHE A 263 -19.89 -3.19 -10.32
C PHE A 263 -19.15 -2.13 -9.48
N PRO A 264 -18.93 -0.92 -10.02
CA PRO A 264 -18.41 0.22 -9.24
C PRO A 264 -19.13 0.43 -7.91
N ASP A 265 -20.46 0.28 -7.89
CA ASP A 265 -21.26 0.48 -6.68
C ASP A 265 -21.06 -0.64 -5.63
N ASP A 266 -20.61 -1.83 -6.03
CA ASP A 266 -20.23 -2.89 -5.09
C ASP A 266 -18.92 -2.53 -4.33
N LEU A 267 -18.00 -1.80 -4.99
CA LEU A 267 -16.81 -1.26 -4.33
C LEU A 267 -17.17 -0.13 -3.36
N LYS A 268 -18.13 0.73 -3.71
CA LYS A 268 -18.66 1.76 -2.78
C LYS A 268 -19.27 1.11 -1.55
N GLU A 269 -20.07 0.05 -1.72
CA GLU A 269 -20.64 -0.73 -0.62
C GLU A 269 -19.55 -1.33 0.29
N LEU A 270 -18.47 -1.87 -0.30
CA LEU A 270 -17.33 -2.42 0.45
C LEU A 270 -16.70 -1.35 1.35
N ILE A 271 -16.33 -0.20 0.78
CA ILE A 271 -15.65 0.87 1.50
C ILE A 271 -16.58 1.46 2.58
N ASP A 272 -17.85 1.71 2.24
CA ASP A 272 -18.85 2.21 3.18
C ASP A 272 -19.07 1.24 4.35
N THR A 273 -19.09 -0.06 4.08
CA THR A 273 -19.22 -1.09 5.12
C THR A 273 -17.99 -1.13 6.02
N ALA A 274 -16.77 -1.01 5.46
CA ALA A 274 -15.54 -0.90 6.23
C ALA A 274 -15.54 0.35 7.13
N HIS A 275 -15.99 1.50 6.61
CA HIS A 275 -16.18 2.72 7.38
C HIS A 275 -17.18 2.54 8.53
N GLY A 276 -18.30 1.85 8.29
CA GLY A 276 -19.26 1.48 9.33
C GLY A 276 -18.67 0.58 10.43
N MET A 277 -17.57 -0.12 10.14
CA MET A 277 -16.79 -0.90 11.12
C MET A 277 -15.64 -0.09 11.76
N GLY A 278 -15.49 1.18 11.41
CA GLY A 278 -14.40 2.04 11.86
C GLY A 278 -13.04 1.66 11.28
N ILE A 279 -13.02 1.12 10.05
CA ILE A 279 -11.80 0.71 9.35
C ILE A 279 -11.51 1.69 8.22
N THR A 280 -10.32 2.29 8.25
CA THR A 280 -9.79 3.13 7.17
C THR A 280 -9.46 2.27 5.96
N VAL A 281 -9.77 2.72 4.74
CA VAL A 281 -9.45 1.99 3.50
C VAL A 281 -8.55 2.83 2.61
N LEU A 282 -7.35 2.31 2.33
CA LEU A 282 -6.38 2.89 1.42
C LEU A 282 -6.41 2.16 0.07
N LEU A 283 -6.14 2.90 -1.01
CA LEU A 283 -6.03 2.37 -2.36
C LEU A 283 -4.56 2.26 -2.79
N ASP A 284 -4.20 1.18 -3.47
CA ASP A 284 -2.97 1.12 -4.27
C ASP A 284 -3.11 2.01 -5.52
N VAL A 285 -2.27 3.04 -5.60
CA VAL A 285 -2.18 3.94 -6.75
C VAL A 285 -0.90 3.66 -7.51
N VAL A 286 -1.07 3.11 -8.71
CA VAL A 286 0.03 2.83 -9.63
C VAL A 286 0.16 3.99 -10.62
N HIS A 287 0.77 5.08 -10.16
CA HIS A 287 1.11 6.24 -11.02
C HIS A 287 2.56 6.22 -11.50
N SER A 288 3.34 5.18 -11.15
CA SER A 288 4.72 5.02 -11.58
C SER A 288 4.86 4.67 -13.08
N HIS A 289 3.87 3.96 -13.63
CA HIS A 289 3.86 3.50 -15.02
C HIS A 289 2.44 3.17 -15.48
N ALA A 290 2.29 2.85 -16.77
CA ALA A 290 1.07 2.30 -17.33
C ALA A 290 1.38 1.08 -18.20
N SER A 291 0.37 0.21 -18.38
CA SER A 291 0.47 -0.93 -19.29
C SER A 291 0.85 -0.48 -20.71
N LYS A 292 1.66 -1.29 -21.39
CA LYS A 292 1.97 -1.08 -22.82
C LYS A 292 0.83 -1.50 -23.75
N ASN A 293 -0.29 -1.97 -23.23
CA ASN A 293 -1.45 -2.32 -24.03
C ASN A 293 -1.96 -1.13 -24.86
N VAL A 294 -2.13 -1.35 -26.17
CA VAL A 294 -2.55 -0.30 -27.12
C VAL A 294 -4.06 -0.26 -27.34
N LEU A 295 -4.73 -1.42 -27.37
CA LEU A 295 -6.15 -1.49 -27.73
C LEU A 295 -7.08 -1.13 -26.56
N ASP A 296 -6.69 -1.52 -25.35
CA ASP A 296 -7.46 -1.37 -24.11
C ASP A 296 -6.66 -0.64 -23.02
N GLY A 297 -5.63 0.12 -23.38
CA GLY A 297 -4.83 0.91 -22.46
C GLY A 297 -4.52 2.31 -23.01
N LEU A 298 -3.76 3.09 -22.24
CA LEU A 298 -3.34 4.45 -22.60
C LEU A 298 -2.22 4.51 -23.66
N ASN A 299 -1.57 3.38 -23.96
CA ASN A 299 -0.43 3.37 -24.89
C ASN A 299 -0.89 3.70 -26.32
N MET A 300 -0.12 4.54 -27.03
CA MET A 300 -0.40 4.94 -28.42
C MET A 300 -1.83 5.50 -28.63
N PHE A 301 -2.37 6.18 -27.61
CA PHE A 301 -3.78 6.58 -27.56
C PHE A 301 -4.21 7.47 -28.74
N ASP A 302 -3.41 8.48 -29.09
CA ASP A 302 -3.63 9.35 -30.25
C ASP A 302 -2.68 9.04 -31.42
N GLY A 303 -2.05 7.86 -31.39
CA GLY A 303 -1.12 7.38 -32.41
C GLY A 303 0.31 7.85 -32.21
N SER A 304 0.56 8.75 -31.25
CA SER A 304 1.91 9.09 -30.78
C SER A 304 2.33 8.17 -29.63
N ASP A 305 3.64 7.99 -29.45
CA ASP A 305 4.14 7.26 -28.27
C ASP A 305 4.22 8.15 -27.03
N HIS A 306 4.04 9.47 -27.12
CA HIS A 306 4.40 10.41 -26.05
C HIS A 306 3.25 11.30 -25.56
N LEU A 307 1.99 10.93 -25.82
CA LEU A 307 0.84 11.69 -25.31
C LEU A 307 0.87 11.83 -23.78
N TYR A 308 0.65 10.71 -23.08
CA TYR A 308 0.72 10.65 -21.61
C TYR A 308 2.13 10.36 -21.09
N PHE A 309 3.03 9.99 -21.98
CA PHE A 309 4.32 9.38 -21.66
C PHE A 309 5.48 10.18 -22.21
N HIS A 310 6.69 9.91 -21.75
CA HIS A 310 7.87 10.42 -22.47
C HIS A 310 8.02 9.74 -23.84
N GLU A 311 8.68 10.43 -24.78
CA GLU A 311 9.02 9.90 -26.10
C GLU A 311 10.20 8.91 -26.02
N GLY A 312 10.18 7.91 -26.90
CA GLY A 312 11.33 7.04 -27.12
C GLY A 312 11.72 6.22 -25.89
N ALA A 313 13.03 6.15 -25.61
CA ALA A 313 13.56 5.31 -24.54
C ALA A 313 13.20 5.82 -23.13
N LYS A 314 13.11 7.15 -22.92
CA LYS A 314 12.73 7.73 -21.61
C LYS A 314 11.32 7.31 -21.20
N GLY A 315 10.43 7.05 -22.16
CA GLY A 315 9.05 6.64 -21.91
C GLY A 315 8.83 5.14 -21.72
N ARG A 316 9.87 4.34 -21.50
CA ARG A 316 9.79 2.87 -21.44
C ARG A 316 10.53 2.32 -20.23
N HIS A 317 9.83 1.55 -19.40
CA HIS A 317 10.44 0.80 -18.30
C HIS A 317 10.83 -0.60 -18.79
N GLN A 318 12.12 -0.85 -18.99
CA GLN A 318 12.59 -2.08 -19.64
C GLN A 318 12.27 -3.36 -18.85
N LEU A 319 12.46 -3.33 -17.51
CA LEU A 319 12.25 -4.51 -16.67
C LEU A 319 10.77 -4.87 -16.52
N TRP A 320 9.89 -3.86 -16.48
CA TRP A 320 8.44 -4.05 -16.34
C TRP A 320 7.71 -4.05 -17.68
N ASP A 321 8.43 -3.86 -18.79
CA ASP A 321 7.87 -3.84 -20.15
C ASP A 321 6.66 -2.88 -20.29
N SER A 322 6.82 -1.67 -19.75
CA SER A 322 5.73 -0.71 -19.48
C SER A 322 6.02 0.70 -20.00
N ARG A 323 5.02 1.60 -19.98
CA ARG A 323 5.15 3.01 -20.35
C ARG A 323 5.35 3.92 -19.13
N LEU A 324 6.19 4.96 -19.26
CA LEU A 324 6.50 5.90 -18.18
C LEU A 324 5.91 7.28 -18.46
N PHE A 325 5.18 7.82 -17.48
CA PHE A 325 4.48 9.10 -17.58
C PHE A 325 5.44 10.27 -17.81
N ASN A 326 4.96 11.27 -18.55
CA ASN A 326 5.62 12.57 -18.61
C ASN A 326 5.02 13.50 -17.55
N TYR A 327 5.54 13.43 -16.32
CA TYR A 327 5.05 14.22 -15.18
C TYR A 327 5.19 15.74 -15.39
N GLY A 328 6.04 16.18 -16.32
CA GLY A 328 6.19 17.59 -16.71
C GLY A 328 5.07 18.13 -17.62
N SER A 329 4.15 17.28 -18.10
CA SER A 329 3.04 17.68 -18.97
C SER A 329 1.83 18.16 -18.16
N HIS A 330 1.24 19.29 -18.55
CA HIS A 330 0.09 19.90 -17.87
C HIS A 330 -1.14 18.98 -17.85
N GLU A 331 -1.46 18.32 -18.97
CA GLU A 331 -2.60 17.39 -19.03
C GLU A 331 -2.32 16.05 -18.34
N VAL A 332 -1.06 15.61 -18.26
CA VAL A 332 -0.69 14.45 -17.44
C VAL A 332 -0.84 14.76 -15.96
N MET A 333 -0.38 15.94 -15.53
CA MET A 333 -0.61 16.43 -14.16
C MET A 333 -2.12 16.49 -13.85
N ARG A 334 -2.93 17.01 -14.78
CA ARG A 334 -4.39 17.02 -14.63
C ARG A 334 -4.95 15.62 -14.49
N PHE A 335 -4.55 14.69 -15.36
CA PHE A 335 -5.01 13.31 -15.37
C PHE A 335 -4.72 12.60 -14.05
N LEU A 336 -3.46 12.62 -13.60
CA LEU A 336 -3.03 11.91 -12.40
C LEU A 336 -3.58 12.53 -11.11
N LEU A 337 -3.55 13.87 -10.98
CA LEU A 337 -4.12 14.52 -9.79
C LEU A 337 -5.65 14.39 -9.73
N SER A 338 -6.32 14.45 -10.89
CA SER A 338 -7.76 14.19 -10.94
C SER A 338 -8.09 12.73 -10.66
N ASN A 339 -7.18 11.79 -10.96
CA ASN A 339 -7.36 10.39 -10.61
C ASN A 339 -7.34 10.19 -9.10
N LEU A 340 -6.35 10.77 -8.41
CA LEU A 340 -6.31 10.76 -6.95
C LEU A 340 -7.60 11.33 -6.34
N ARG A 341 -8.06 12.49 -6.83
CA ARG A 341 -9.31 13.08 -6.35
C ARG A 341 -10.54 12.24 -6.67
N PHE A 342 -10.60 11.64 -7.86
CA PHE A 342 -11.70 10.76 -8.24
C PHE A 342 -11.86 9.62 -7.25
N TRP A 343 -10.77 8.95 -6.86
CA TRP A 343 -10.82 7.86 -5.88
C TRP A 343 -11.21 8.34 -4.47
N MET A 344 -10.79 9.54 -4.06
CA MET A 344 -11.22 10.15 -2.79
C MET A 344 -12.73 10.49 -2.78
N GLU A 345 -13.27 11.04 -3.88
CA GLU A 345 -14.64 11.59 -3.90
C GLU A 345 -15.68 10.54 -4.30
N GLU A 346 -15.44 9.79 -5.38
CA GLU A 346 -16.40 8.81 -5.93
C GLU A 346 -16.51 7.55 -5.05
N TYR A 347 -15.39 7.09 -4.50
CA TYR A 347 -15.32 5.83 -3.74
C TYR A 347 -15.04 6.02 -2.25
N GLN A 348 -14.76 7.24 -1.80
CA GLN A 348 -14.50 7.55 -0.40
C GLN A 348 -13.27 6.84 0.20
N PHE A 349 -12.25 6.49 -0.59
CA PHE A 349 -10.96 6.00 -0.03
C PHE A 349 -10.34 7.05 0.89
N ASP A 350 -9.66 6.62 1.96
CA ASP A 350 -9.06 7.45 3.02
C ASP A 350 -7.59 7.82 2.78
N GLY A 351 -7.06 7.42 1.63
CA GLY A 351 -5.68 7.68 1.25
C GLY A 351 -5.15 6.59 0.35
N PHE A 352 -3.82 6.57 0.21
CA PHE A 352 -3.16 5.84 -0.86
C PHE A 352 -1.83 5.24 -0.44
N ARG A 353 -1.52 4.08 -1.00
CA ARG A 353 -0.13 3.66 -1.21
C ARG A 353 0.26 3.99 -2.65
N PHE A 354 1.35 4.72 -2.82
CA PHE A 354 1.93 5.00 -4.13
C PHE A 354 2.97 3.91 -4.43
N ASP A 355 2.70 3.11 -5.46
CA ASP A 355 3.51 1.96 -5.81
C ASP A 355 4.60 2.30 -6.83
N GLY A 356 5.77 1.68 -6.66
CA GLY A 356 6.93 1.92 -7.50
C GLY A 356 7.51 3.34 -7.37
N VAL A 357 7.43 3.97 -6.19
CA VAL A 357 7.97 5.33 -5.95
C VAL A 357 9.46 5.38 -6.28
N THR A 358 10.23 4.34 -5.97
CA THR A 358 11.65 4.24 -6.41
C THR A 358 11.81 4.45 -7.91
N SER A 359 10.91 3.90 -8.73
CA SER A 359 10.95 4.04 -10.19
C SER A 359 10.66 5.48 -10.63
N MET A 360 9.84 6.21 -9.87
CA MET A 360 9.49 7.61 -10.11
C MET A 360 10.58 8.59 -9.66
N LEU A 361 11.31 8.25 -8.60
CA LEU A 361 12.35 9.11 -8.03
C LEU A 361 13.62 9.16 -8.89
N TYR A 362 13.89 8.11 -9.66
CA TYR A 362 15.17 7.96 -10.37
C TYR A 362 14.99 7.60 -11.84
N THR A 363 15.79 8.23 -12.69
CA THR A 363 15.85 7.93 -14.14
C THR A 363 16.39 6.53 -14.46
N HIS A 364 17.13 5.92 -13.53
CA HIS A 364 17.56 4.51 -13.60
C HIS A 364 16.59 3.55 -12.89
N HIS A 365 15.53 4.08 -12.28
CA HIS A 365 14.45 3.33 -11.64
C HIS A 365 14.88 2.38 -10.51
N GLY A 366 16.07 2.58 -9.92
CA GLY A 366 16.68 1.64 -8.97
C GLY A 366 17.20 0.34 -9.59
N ILE A 367 17.06 0.13 -10.91
CA ILE A 367 17.49 -1.10 -11.59
C ILE A 367 19.01 -1.15 -11.63
N GLY A 368 19.58 -2.29 -11.19
CA GLY A 368 21.03 -2.51 -11.18
C GLY A 368 21.82 -1.48 -10.37
N THR A 369 21.14 -0.75 -9.48
CA THR A 369 21.73 0.35 -8.68
C THR A 369 21.61 -0.01 -7.20
N GLY A 370 22.73 0.08 -6.48
CA GLY A 370 22.74 -0.07 -5.02
C GLY A 370 22.57 1.28 -4.33
N PHE A 371 21.89 1.29 -3.19
CA PHE A 371 21.76 2.44 -2.31
C PHE A 371 22.56 2.18 -1.03
N SER A 372 23.73 2.80 -0.90
CA SER A 372 24.63 2.61 0.24
C SER A 372 24.24 3.47 1.44
N GLY A 373 23.37 4.46 1.23
CA GLY A 373 23.07 5.52 2.20
C GLY A 373 23.91 6.78 1.98
N GLY A 374 24.75 6.82 0.95
CA GLY A 374 25.47 8.03 0.56
C GLY A 374 24.54 9.05 -0.09
N TYR A 375 24.44 10.27 0.46
CA TYR A 375 23.38 11.22 0.06
C TYR A 375 23.47 11.68 -1.41
N HIS A 376 24.65 11.62 -2.00
CA HIS A 376 24.85 11.90 -3.43
C HIS A 376 24.05 10.97 -4.36
N GLU A 377 23.69 9.76 -3.89
CA GLU A 377 22.85 8.80 -4.62
C GLU A 377 21.39 9.29 -4.73
N TYR A 378 20.93 10.09 -3.76
CA TYR A 378 19.52 10.54 -3.62
C TYR A 378 19.27 11.97 -4.12
N PHE A 379 20.35 12.75 -4.28
CA PHE A 379 20.31 14.15 -4.68
C PHE A 379 21.25 14.46 -5.85
N GLY A 380 21.74 13.42 -6.53
CA GLY A 380 22.60 13.51 -7.70
C GLY A 380 21.83 13.61 -9.03
N PRO A 381 22.56 13.55 -10.17
CA PRO A 381 21.98 13.72 -11.51
C PRO A 381 21.06 12.58 -11.95
N GLY A 382 21.06 11.45 -11.24
CA GLY A 382 20.18 10.30 -11.52
C GLY A 382 18.72 10.51 -11.08
N VAL A 383 18.44 11.54 -10.28
CA VAL A 383 17.08 11.85 -9.79
C VAL A 383 16.21 12.39 -10.92
N ASP A 384 15.00 11.86 -11.02
CA ASP A 384 13.96 12.45 -11.86
C ASP A 384 13.23 13.55 -11.07
N GLU A 385 13.61 14.81 -11.33
CA GLU A 385 12.97 15.96 -10.68
C GLU A 385 11.49 16.12 -11.07
N GLU A 386 11.06 15.66 -12.25
CA GLU A 386 9.66 15.75 -12.67
C GLU A 386 8.80 14.80 -11.85
N GLY A 387 9.28 13.57 -11.63
CA GLY A 387 8.66 12.59 -10.75
C GLY A 387 8.57 13.06 -9.29
N VAL A 388 9.67 13.59 -8.74
CA VAL A 388 9.67 14.15 -7.37
C VAL A 388 8.67 15.30 -7.23
N VAL A 389 8.63 16.23 -8.18
CA VAL A 389 7.73 17.39 -8.11
C VAL A 389 6.27 16.97 -8.25
N TYR A 390 5.95 15.98 -9.09
CA TYR A 390 4.61 15.40 -9.13
C TYR A 390 4.19 14.85 -7.76
N LEU A 391 5.05 14.09 -7.08
CA LEU A 391 4.75 13.54 -5.76
C LEU A 391 4.56 14.64 -4.70
N MET A 392 5.35 15.72 -4.76
CA MET A 392 5.17 16.89 -3.88
C MET A 392 3.82 17.57 -4.12
N VAL A 393 3.45 17.81 -5.38
CA VAL A 393 2.18 18.46 -5.73
C VAL A 393 0.98 17.56 -5.42
N ALA A 394 1.12 16.25 -5.58
CA ALA A 394 0.11 15.28 -5.19
C ALA A 394 -0.13 15.29 -3.67
N ASN A 395 0.94 15.26 -2.86
CA ASN A 395 0.81 15.34 -1.41
C ASN A 395 0.28 16.70 -0.94
N GLU A 396 0.66 17.81 -1.60
CA GLU A 396 0.09 19.14 -1.34
C GLU A 396 -1.43 19.10 -1.51
N MET A 397 -1.90 18.64 -2.67
CA MET A 397 -3.32 18.54 -2.99
C MET A 397 -4.05 17.68 -1.97
N LEU A 398 -3.52 16.48 -1.70
CA LEU A 398 -4.18 15.50 -0.84
C LEU A 398 -4.35 16.03 0.59
N HIS A 399 -3.28 16.56 1.20
CA HIS A 399 -3.34 17.03 2.58
C HIS A 399 -4.08 18.36 2.72
N GLN A 400 -4.10 19.20 1.68
CA GLN A 400 -4.88 20.44 1.69
C GLN A 400 -6.39 20.16 1.60
N LEU A 401 -6.80 19.23 0.73
CA LEU A 401 -8.22 18.91 0.52
C LEU A 401 -8.74 17.91 1.56
N TYR A 402 -7.90 17.00 2.04
CA TYR A 402 -8.24 15.91 2.96
C TYR A 402 -7.19 15.83 4.09
N PRO A 403 -7.33 16.63 5.16
CA PRO A 403 -6.32 16.72 6.22
C PRO A 403 -6.02 15.39 6.93
N ASP A 404 -7.00 14.49 6.99
CA ASP A 404 -6.89 13.17 7.62
C ASP A 404 -6.39 12.07 6.68
N VAL A 405 -6.04 12.41 5.43
CA VAL A 405 -5.51 11.45 4.45
C VAL A 405 -4.25 10.76 4.98
N ILE A 406 -4.07 9.51 4.54
CA ILE A 406 -2.82 8.77 4.75
C ILE A 406 -2.17 8.51 3.40
N THR A 407 -0.92 8.97 3.21
CA THR A 407 -0.13 8.60 2.02
C THR A 407 1.10 7.76 2.38
N ILE A 408 1.23 6.60 1.73
CA ILE A 408 2.33 5.64 1.96
C ILE A 408 3.16 5.54 0.68
N ALA A 409 4.48 5.64 0.79
CA ALA A 409 5.40 5.43 -0.34
C ALA A 409 5.99 4.02 -0.33
N GLU A 410 5.87 3.31 -1.45
CA GLU A 410 6.66 2.11 -1.74
C GLU A 410 8.03 2.50 -2.34
N ASP A 411 8.98 2.79 -1.46
CA ASP A 411 10.35 3.16 -1.81
C ASP A 411 11.36 2.23 -1.14
N VAL A 412 12.12 1.49 -1.95
CA VAL A 412 13.20 0.61 -1.50
C VAL A 412 14.51 1.38 -1.30
N SER A 413 14.70 2.52 -1.98
CA SER A 413 15.95 3.27 -1.91
C SER A 413 16.21 3.86 -0.53
N GLY A 414 15.17 4.35 0.13
CA GLY A 414 15.26 5.05 1.40
C GLY A 414 15.63 6.52 1.28
N MET A 415 15.04 7.19 0.30
CA MET A 415 15.26 8.61 0.04
C MET A 415 15.05 9.49 1.29
N PRO A 416 16.08 10.24 1.73
CA PRO A 416 15.93 11.20 2.82
C PRO A 416 14.89 12.27 2.52
N GLY A 417 13.98 12.53 3.48
CA GLY A 417 12.95 13.56 3.33
C GLY A 417 11.69 13.10 2.60
N LEU A 418 11.58 11.81 2.26
CA LEU A 418 10.40 11.26 1.62
C LEU A 418 9.16 11.42 2.52
N CYS A 419 9.32 11.17 3.82
CA CYS A 419 8.23 11.26 4.81
C CYS A 419 8.38 12.49 5.73
N VAL A 420 8.86 13.60 5.17
CA VAL A 420 8.97 14.90 5.84
C VAL A 420 7.97 15.87 5.23
N ALA A 421 7.39 16.73 6.08
CA ALA A 421 6.41 17.72 5.69
C ALA A 421 6.91 18.64 4.56
N LEU A 422 6.00 18.99 3.65
CA LEU A 422 6.30 19.83 2.48
C LEU A 422 6.85 21.22 2.86
N SER A 423 6.36 21.86 3.92
CA SER A 423 6.85 23.18 4.37
C SER A 423 8.33 23.17 4.78
N LEU A 424 8.87 22.01 5.16
CA LEU A 424 10.30 21.83 5.45
C LEU A 424 11.12 21.49 4.19
N GLY A 425 10.48 21.24 3.05
CA GLY A 425 11.14 20.80 1.81
C GLY A 425 11.24 19.27 1.65
N GLY A 426 10.44 18.50 2.39
CA GLY A 426 10.25 17.07 2.14
C GLY A 426 9.34 16.79 0.94
N ILE A 427 9.00 15.53 0.72
CA ILE A 427 8.08 15.09 -0.36
C ILE A 427 6.63 14.95 0.14
N GLY A 428 6.42 14.91 1.46
CA GLY A 428 5.10 14.99 2.07
C GLY A 428 4.36 13.66 2.23
N PHE A 429 5.02 12.50 2.13
CA PHE A 429 4.37 11.24 2.51
C PHE A 429 4.22 11.13 4.03
N ASP A 430 3.17 10.46 4.50
CA ASP A 430 3.03 10.13 5.92
C ASP A 430 3.97 8.99 6.31
N TYR A 431 4.06 7.95 5.49
CA TYR A 431 4.82 6.74 5.77
C TYR A 431 5.59 6.26 4.55
N ARG A 432 6.62 5.45 4.80
CA ARG A 432 7.21 4.54 3.81
C ARG A 432 7.21 3.09 4.28
N LEU A 433 7.34 2.15 3.36
CA LEU A 433 7.47 0.72 3.67
C LEU A 433 8.89 0.34 4.13
N ALA A 434 9.02 -0.49 5.18
CA ALA A 434 10.29 -1.06 5.65
C ALA A 434 10.73 -2.28 4.83
N MET A 435 11.00 -2.08 3.54
CA MET A 435 11.18 -3.19 2.58
C MET A 435 12.40 -4.09 2.86
N ALA A 436 13.38 -3.64 3.64
CA ALA A 436 14.55 -4.43 4.01
C ALA A 436 14.27 -5.50 5.10
N VAL A 437 13.13 -5.42 5.79
CA VAL A 437 12.81 -6.32 6.91
C VAL A 437 12.50 -7.75 6.42
N PRO A 438 11.61 -7.97 5.43
CA PRO A 438 11.39 -9.30 4.88
C PRO A 438 12.65 -9.95 4.31
N ASP A 439 13.48 -9.18 3.59
CA ASP A 439 14.74 -9.68 3.01
C ASP A 439 15.67 -10.31 4.05
N LEU A 440 15.73 -9.72 5.25
CA LEU A 440 16.51 -10.29 6.36
C LEU A 440 15.99 -11.68 6.74
N TYR A 441 14.68 -11.82 6.93
CA TYR A 441 14.08 -13.07 7.36
C TYR A 441 14.22 -14.16 6.30
N ILE A 442 13.93 -13.84 5.03
CA ILE A 442 14.08 -14.79 3.91
C ILE A 442 15.53 -15.26 3.82
N LYS A 443 16.49 -14.33 3.85
CA LYS A 443 17.91 -14.67 3.80
C LYS A 443 18.30 -15.60 4.94
N TRP A 444 17.84 -15.33 6.15
CA TRP A 444 18.15 -16.17 7.31
C TRP A 444 17.52 -17.55 7.23
N LEU A 445 16.25 -17.63 6.84
CA LEU A 445 15.53 -18.90 6.70
C LEU A 445 16.10 -19.76 5.57
N LYS A 446 16.65 -19.14 4.53
CA LYS A 446 17.26 -19.81 3.39
C LYS A 446 18.71 -20.23 3.61
N GLU A 447 19.50 -19.38 4.27
CA GLU A 447 20.97 -19.50 4.26
C GLU A 447 21.58 -19.82 5.64
N LYS A 448 20.82 -19.74 6.74
CA LYS A 448 21.36 -19.86 8.10
C LYS A 448 20.61 -20.88 8.95
N GLN A 449 21.32 -21.46 9.92
CA GLN A 449 20.69 -22.19 11.02
C GLN A 449 20.25 -21.20 12.12
N ASP A 450 19.25 -21.56 12.92
CA ASP A 450 18.72 -20.72 14.01
C ASP A 450 19.82 -20.23 14.97
N ILE A 451 20.84 -21.06 15.24
CA ILE A 451 21.93 -20.70 16.15
C ILE A 451 22.92 -19.68 15.56
N ASP A 452 22.87 -19.45 14.25
CA ASP A 452 23.70 -18.48 13.52
C ASP A 452 22.97 -17.15 13.24
N TRP A 453 21.74 -17.02 13.75
CA TRP A 453 20.98 -15.78 13.69
C TRP A 453 21.64 -14.74 14.60
N ASP A 454 21.92 -13.56 14.04
CA ASP A 454 22.69 -12.52 14.70
C ASP A 454 21.73 -11.48 15.31
N MET A 455 21.61 -11.47 16.63
CA MET A 455 20.63 -10.64 17.35
C MET A 455 20.90 -9.15 17.13
N GLY A 456 22.17 -8.77 16.99
CA GLY A 456 22.62 -7.44 16.60
C GLY A 456 22.10 -7.00 15.24
N SER A 457 22.16 -7.87 14.23
CA SER A 457 21.70 -7.61 12.87
C SER A 457 20.19 -7.54 12.80
N LEU A 458 19.47 -8.40 13.53
CA LEU A 458 18.00 -8.33 13.61
C LEU A 458 17.55 -7.00 14.22
N THR A 459 18.12 -6.67 15.39
CA THR A 459 17.78 -5.41 16.06
C THR A 459 18.20 -4.21 15.22
N PHE A 460 19.36 -4.26 14.55
CA PHE A 460 19.80 -3.21 13.64
C PHE A 460 18.84 -3.05 12.47
N THR A 461 18.49 -4.09 11.72
CA THR A 461 17.57 -3.98 10.57
C THR A 461 16.21 -3.41 10.97
N LEU A 462 15.65 -3.84 12.11
CA LEU A 462 14.36 -3.34 12.59
C LEU A 462 14.40 -1.88 13.08
N THR A 463 15.58 -1.40 13.50
CA THR A 463 15.74 -0.05 14.07
C THR A 463 16.50 0.93 13.19
N ASN A 464 17.14 0.48 12.11
CA ASN A 464 17.92 1.28 11.17
C ASN A 464 16.99 2.01 10.21
N ARG A 465 16.31 3.01 10.75
CA ARG A 465 15.30 3.84 10.09
C ARG A 465 15.57 5.29 10.42
N ARG A 466 15.08 6.20 9.57
CA ARG A 466 15.33 7.63 9.71
C ARG A 466 14.52 8.19 10.88
N HIS A 467 15.19 8.85 11.82
CA HIS A 467 14.51 9.41 12.98
C HIS A 467 13.55 10.55 12.56
N GLY A 468 12.28 10.44 12.94
CA GLY A 468 11.26 11.46 12.62
C GLY A 468 10.56 11.28 11.27
N GLU A 469 10.87 10.20 10.54
CA GLU A 469 10.15 9.76 9.33
C GLU A 469 9.47 8.41 9.66
N LYS A 470 8.13 8.35 9.54
CA LYS A 470 7.37 7.17 9.96
C LYS A 470 7.51 6.04 8.95
N THR A 471 7.61 4.81 9.44
CA THR A 471 7.74 3.60 8.60
C THR A 471 6.69 2.55 8.95
N ILE A 472 6.10 1.91 7.94
CA ILE A 472 5.27 0.71 8.10
C ILE A 472 6.16 -0.53 8.03
N ALA A 473 6.17 -1.33 9.09
CA ALA A 473 6.92 -2.56 9.17
C ALA A 473 6.05 -3.79 8.87
N TYR A 474 6.63 -4.79 8.24
CA TYR A 474 5.98 -6.06 7.94
C TYR A 474 7.04 -7.15 7.85
N ALA A 475 6.67 -8.36 8.23
CA ALA A 475 7.60 -9.49 8.29
C ALA A 475 7.74 -10.21 6.93
N GLU A 476 6.69 -10.15 6.12
CA GLU A 476 6.57 -10.69 4.77
C GLU A 476 5.46 -9.92 4.04
N SER A 477 5.55 -9.81 2.71
CA SER A 477 4.56 -9.11 1.87
C SER A 477 3.89 -10.04 0.87
N HIS A 478 3.05 -9.45 0.02
CA HIS A 478 2.49 -10.10 -1.16
C HIS A 478 3.57 -10.63 -2.13
N ASP A 479 4.76 -10.02 -2.22
CA ASP A 479 5.85 -10.50 -3.08
C ASP A 479 6.36 -11.87 -2.63
N GLN A 480 6.59 -12.06 -1.32
CA GLN A 480 7.01 -13.36 -0.77
C GLN A 480 5.92 -14.41 -0.84
N ALA A 481 4.66 -13.99 -0.94
CA ALA A 481 3.56 -14.92 -1.14
C ALA A 481 3.51 -15.44 -2.58
N LEU A 482 4.08 -14.75 -3.58
CA LEU A 482 4.02 -15.16 -4.98
C LEU A 482 4.87 -16.39 -5.30
N VAL A 483 4.50 -17.08 -6.39
CA VAL A 483 5.27 -18.19 -6.94
C VAL A 483 6.72 -17.77 -7.23
N GLY A 484 7.67 -18.55 -6.74
CA GLY A 484 9.10 -18.26 -6.84
C GLY A 484 9.75 -17.89 -5.51
N ASP A 485 8.96 -17.59 -4.48
CA ASP A 485 9.38 -17.53 -3.08
C ASP A 485 8.45 -18.42 -2.20
N LYS A 486 8.56 -18.30 -0.88
CA LYS A 486 7.73 -18.98 0.11
C LYS A 486 7.30 -18.02 1.21
N THR A 487 6.10 -18.23 1.75
CA THR A 487 5.66 -17.56 2.99
C THR A 487 6.58 -17.94 4.17
N LEU A 488 6.62 -17.13 5.22
CA LEU A 488 7.45 -17.41 6.40
C LEU A 488 7.12 -18.77 7.00
N LEU A 489 5.84 -19.12 7.14
CA LEU A 489 5.49 -20.43 7.69
C LEU A 489 5.90 -21.57 6.76
N PHE A 490 5.81 -21.39 5.44
CA PHE A 490 6.25 -22.42 4.49
C PHE A 490 7.79 -22.56 4.45
N TRP A 491 8.55 -21.48 4.65
CA TRP A 491 10.00 -21.54 4.92
C TRP A 491 10.32 -22.31 6.22
N LEU A 492 9.47 -22.19 7.24
CA LEU A 492 9.71 -22.77 8.56
C LEU A 492 9.32 -24.25 8.67
N CYS A 493 8.25 -24.65 7.99
CA CYS A 493 7.62 -25.97 8.15
C CYS A 493 7.63 -26.84 6.88
N ASP A 494 7.69 -26.22 5.70
CA ASP A 494 7.67 -26.88 4.39
C ASP A 494 6.59 -27.99 4.29
N ALA A 495 6.93 -29.17 3.78
CA ALA A 495 6.00 -30.27 3.55
C ALA A 495 5.24 -30.76 4.80
N GLU A 496 5.79 -30.56 6.01
CA GLU A 496 5.10 -30.99 7.24
C GLU A 496 3.82 -30.18 7.51
N MET A 497 3.64 -29.02 6.86
CA MET A 497 2.39 -28.26 6.93
C MET A 497 1.19 -29.09 6.45
N TYR A 498 1.38 -29.98 5.48
CA TYR A 498 0.30 -30.77 4.90
C TYR A 498 -0.09 -32.00 5.73
N THR A 499 0.78 -32.45 6.65
CA THR A 499 0.59 -33.70 7.41
C THR A 499 0.46 -33.47 8.91
N ASN A 500 1.06 -32.41 9.44
CA ASN A 500 1.22 -32.17 10.87
C ASN A 500 0.61 -30.84 11.34
N MET A 501 -0.32 -30.26 10.59
CA MET A 501 -1.12 -29.11 11.07
C MET A 501 -2.41 -29.50 11.77
N SER A 502 -2.76 -30.78 11.91
CA SER A 502 -3.89 -31.21 12.72
C SER A 502 -3.52 -31.33 14.20
N ILE A 503 -4.33 -30.80 15.12
CA ILE A 503 -4.11 -31.00 16.57
C ILE A 503 -4.18 -32.48 17.00
N MET A 504 -4.70 -33.36 16.14
CA MET A 504 -4.78 -34.80 16.36
C MET A 504 -3.52 -35.55 15.90
N SER A 505 -2.66 -34.92 15.09
CA SER A 505 -1.38 -35.47 14.69
C SER A 505 -0.30 -35.12 15.73
N GLU A 506 0.81 -35.84 15.69
CA GLU A 506 2.02 -35.44 16.42
C GLU A 506 2.43 -34.02 16.04
N GLU A 507 2.72 -33.19 17.05
CA GLU A 507 3.40 -31.91 16.88
C GLU A 507 4.90 -32.18 16.83
N THR A 508 5.43 -32.26 15.62
CA THR A 508 6.86 -32.51 15.41
C THR A 508 7.69 -31.33 15.88
N ALA A 509 8.99 -31.54 16.07
CA ALA A 509 9.92 -30.46 16.38
C ALA A 509 9.96 -29.36 15.29
N VAL A 510 9.64 -29.70 14.04
CA VAL A 510 9.56 -28.77 12.91
C VAL A 510 8.32 -27.89 13.02
N ILE A 511 7.14 -28.49 13.26
CA ILE A 511 5.90 -27.73 13.45
C ILE A 511 5.99 -26.85 14.70
N SER A 512 6.48 -27.39 15.83
CA SER A 512 6.63 -26.61 17.06
C SER A 512 7.59 -25.42 16.86
N ARG A 513 8.72 -25.64 16.15
CA ARG A 513 9.64 -24.57 15.75
C ARG A 513 8.93 -23.52 14.90
N GLY A 514 8.20 -23.94 13.87
CA GLY A 514 7.58 -23.03 12.92
C GLY A 514 6.48 -22.18 13.54
N LEU A 515 5.60 -22.77 14.34
CA LEU A 515 4.56 -22.02 15.05
C LEU A 515 5.16 -20.99 16.00
N SER A 516 6.19 -21.36 16.76
CA SER A 516 6.86 -20.43 17.68
C SER A 516 7.59 -19.30 16.94
N LEU A 517 8.43 -19.62 15.95
CA LEU A 517 9.18 -18.60 15.23
C LEU A 517 8.29 -17.69 14.39
N HIS A 518 7.18 -18.19 13.82
CA HIS A 518 6.21 -17.36 13.11
C HIS A 518 5.63 -16.27 14.01
N LYS A 519 5.16 -16.64 15.22
CA LYS A 519 4.68 -15.69 16.23
C LYS A 519 5.77 -14.70 16.65
N MET A 520 6.97 -15.18 16.92
CA MET A 520 8.08 -14.34 17.40
C MET A 520 8.58 -13.34 16.35
N ILE A 521 8.73 -13.77 15.09
CA ILE A 521 9.15 -12.91 13.96
C ILE A 521 8.14 -11.78 13.76
N ARG A 522 6.85 -12.11 13.73
CA ARG A 522 5.79 -11.10 13.59
C ARG A 522 5.75 -10.16 14.78
N LEU A 523 5.84 -10.68 16.01
CA LEU A 523 5.81 -9.86 17.22
C LEU A 523 7.00 -8.92 17.34
N ILE A 524 8.23 -9.37 17.04
CA ILE A 524 9.41 -8.48 17.10
C ILE A 524 9.36 -7.42 16.00
N THR A 525 8.86 -7.77 14.80
CA THR A 525 8.63 -6.81 13.73
C THR A 525 7.61 -5.76 14.14
N HIS A 526 6.50 -6.19 14.75
CA HIS A 526 5.42 -5.33 15.22
C HIS A 526 5.87 -4.41 16.36
N GLY A 527 6.65 -4.92 17.31
CA GLY A 527 7.12 -4.17 18.48
C GLY A 527 8.29 -3.22 18.19
N LEU A 528 9.19 -3.57 17.25
CA LEU A 528 10.47 -2.86 17.06
C LEU A 528 10.63 -2.23 15.68
N GLY A 529 9.93 -2.72 14.66
CA GLY A 529 10.20 -2.46 13.25
C GLY A 529 9.67 -1.16 12.68
N GLY A 530 8.68 -0.50 13.31
CA GLY A 530 7.94 0.60 12.66
C GLY A 530 7.11 1.49 13.57
N GLU A 531 6.50 2.50 12.96
CA GLU A 531 5.43 3.35 13.49
C GLU A 531 4.04 2.95 12.96
N GLY A 532 4.01 1.91 12.11
CA GLY A 532 2.81 1.16 11.73
C GLY A 532 3.20 -0.28 11.39
N TYR A 533 2.20 -1.13 11.22
CA TYR A 533 2.38 -2.54 10.87
C TYR A 533 1.53 -2.92 9.66
N LEU A 534 2.03 -3.82 8.83
CA LEU A 534 1.29 -4.38 7.71
C LEU A 534 1.34 -5.92 7.73
N ASN A 535 0.23 -6.54 7.35
CA ASN A 535 0.10 -7.97 7.11
C ASN A 535 -0.64 -8.20 5.79
N PHE A 536 -0.11 -9.08 4.93
CA PHE A 536 -0.80 -9.51 3.72
C PHE A 536 -1.77 -10.67 4.00
N GLU A 537 -2.96 -10.62 3.41
CA GLU A 537 -4.05 -11.56 3.69
C GLU A 537 -3.60 -13.03 3.61
N GLY A 538 -3.90 -13.79 4.66
CA GLY A 538 -3.50 -15.19 4.82
C GLY A 538 -2.26 -15.38 5.68
N ASN A 539 -1.29 -14.46 5.63
CA ASN A 539 -0.05 -14.60 6.39
C ASN A 539 -0.29 -14.50 7.90
N GLU A 540 -1.42 -13.93 8.33
CA GLU A 540 -1.75 -13.80 9.74
C GLU A 540 -1.92 -15.14 10.46
N PHE A 541 -2.31 -16.17 9.72
CA PHE A 541 -2.44 -17.53 10.23
C PHE A 541 -1.40 -18.48 9.65
N GLY A 542 -0.40 -17.95 8.93
CA GLY A 542 0.59 -18.75 8.22
C GLY A 542 -0.04 -19.61 7.12
N HIS A 543 -0.70 -18.97 6.16
CA HIS A 543 -1.28 -19.67 5.02
C HIS A 543 -0.23 -20.59 4.33
N PRO A 544 -0.59 -21.86 4.02
CA PRO A 544 0.32 -22.81 3.37
C PRO A 544 0.57 -22.43 1.89
N GLU A 545 1.37 -23.24 1.20
CA GLU A 545 1.58 -23.13 -0.25
C GLU A 545 2.17 -21.75 -0.65
N TRP A 546 1.73 -21.23 -1.79
CA TRP A 546 2.08 -19.93 -2.36
C TRP A 546 0.88 -19.41 -3.17
N LEU A 547 0.96 -18.16 -3.62
CA LEU A 547 0.04 -17.47 -4.50
C LEU A 547 0.56 -17.56 -5.93
N ASP A 548 -0.25 -18.05 -6.86
CA ASP A 548 0.09 -18.03 -8.30
C ASP A 548 -1.16 -17.70 -9.10
N PHE A 549 -1.04 -16.71 -9.98
CA PHE A 549 -2.14 -16.26 -10.81
C PHE A 549 -2.25 -17.10 -12.09
N PRO A 550 -3.44 -17.19 -12.70
CA PRO A 550 -3.63 -17.86 -13.99
C PRO A 550 -2.71 -17.27 -15.07
N ARG A 551 -1.85 -18.12 -15.64
CA ARG A 551 -0.93 -17.78 -16.73
C ARG A 551 -0.61 -19.01 -17.56
N GLU A 552 0.00 -18.82 -18.73
CA GLU A 552 0.39 -19.93 -19.62
C GLU A 552 1.21 -21.01 -18.89
N GLY A 553 2.17 -20.59 -18.05
CA GLY A 553 3.07 -21.50 -17.33
C GLY A 553 2.43 -22.39 -16.26
N ASN A 554 1.15 -22.18 -15.90
CA ASN A 554 0.39 -23.06 -15.01
C ASN A 554 -0.93 -23.54 -15.62
N GLY A 555 -1.07 -23.42 -16.95
CA GLY A 555 -2.29 -23.82 -17.66
C GLY A 555 -3.51 -22.94 -17.34
N ASN A 556 -3.30 -21.66 -17.03
CA ASN A 556 -4.34 -20.71 -16.60
C ASN A 556 -5.11 -21.19 -15.35
N SER A 557 -4.39 -21.79 -14.41
CA SER A 557 -5.00 -22.33 -13.18
C SER A 557 -5.31 -21.23 -12.18
N PHE A 558 -6.51 -21.29 -11.60
CA PHE A 558 -6.91 -20.50 -10.43
C PHE A 558 -6.66 -21.22 -9.11
N HIS A 559 -6.07 -22.42 -9.13
CA HIS A 559 -5.91 -23.25 -7.94
C HIS A 559 -5.12 -22.56 -6.82
N TYR A 560 -4.11 -21.76 -7.15
CA TYR A 560 -3.32 -21.01 -6.16
C TYR A 560 -3.71 -19.54 -6.06
N ALA A 561 -4.65 -19.07 -6.90
CA ALA A 561 -5.16 -17.69 -6.89
C ALA A 561 -6.35 -17.56 -5.91
N ARG A 562 -6.14 -17.99 -4.66
CA ARG A 562 -7.17 -18.11 -3.63
C ARG A 562 -6.60 -18.00 -2.22
N ARG A 563 -7.47 -17.88 -1.22
CA ARG A 563 -7.14 -17.87 0.21
C ARG A 563 -7.96 -18.88 0.98
N GLN A 564 -7.27 -19.84 1.58
CA GLN A 564 -7.85 -20.98 2.30
C GLN A 564 -8.33 -20.58 3.71
N PHE A 565 -9.20 -19.57 3.83
CA PHE A 565 -9.72 -19.11 5.13
C PHE A 565 -10.46 -20.21 5.92
N ASN A 566 -10.94 -21.24 5.23
CA ASN A 566 -11.48 -22.45 5.84
C ASN A 566 -10.48 -23.17 6.77
N LEU A 567 -9.17 -23.00 6.60
CA LEU A 567 -8.14 -23.61 7.47
C LEU A 567 -8.14 -23.03 8.89
N VAL A 568 -8.55 -21.78 9.05
CA VAL A 568 -8.65 -21.12 10.36
C VAL A 568 -9.96 -21.46 11.04
N ASP A 569 -11.03 -21.64 10.26
CA ASP A 569 -12.36 -21.96 10.77
C ASP A 569 -12.42 -23.39 11.35
N ASP A 570 -11.55 -24.30 10.88
CA ASP A 570 -11.46 -25.67 11.38
C ASP A 570 -10.70 -25.74 12.72
N GLN A 571 -11.44 -26.02 13.79
CA GLN A 571 -10.91 -26.14 15.15
C GLN A 571 -9.96 -27.33 15.37
N LEU A 572 -9.90 -28.27 14.41
CA LEU A 572 -8.97 -29.39 14.43
C LEU A 572 -7.61 -29.05 13.82
N LEU A 573 -7.41 -27.84 13.29
CA LEU A 573 -6.15 -27.40 12.71
C LEU A 573 -5.42 -26.38 13.60
N ARG A 574 -4.09 -26.35 13.47
CA ARG A 574 -3.16 -25.51 14.23
C ARG A 574 -3.08 -24.07 13.68
N TYR A 575 -3.62 -23.77 12.50
CA TYR A 575 -3.65 -22.42 11.92
C TYR A 575 -4.38 -21.42 12.82
N ARG A 576 -5.44 -21.86 13.52
CA ARG A 576 -6.18 -21.04 14.48
C ARG A 576 -5.29 -20.44 15.58
N PHE A 577 -4.25 -21.16 16.00
CA PHE A 577 -3.34 -20.68 17.04
C PHE A 577 -2.53 -19.45 16.58
N LEU A 578 -2.16 -19.40 15.31
CA LEU A 578 -1.47 -18.25 14.72
C LEU A 578 -2.43 -17.09 14.51
N TYR A 579 -3.65 -17.38 14.07
CA TYR A 579 -4.73 -16.41 13.91
C TYR A 579 -5.12 -15.72 15.24
N ASP A 580 -5.31 -16.52 16.30
CA ASP A 580 -5.66 -16.02 17.63
C ASP A 580 -4.51 -15.21 18.24
N PHE A 581 -3.26 -15.63 18.01
CA PHE A 581 -2.10 -14.86 18.42
C PHE A 581 -2.04 -13.51 17.71
N ASP A 582 -2.30 -13.48 16.41
CA ASP A 582 -2.33 -12.24 15.65
C ASP A 582 -3.40 -11.28 16.18
N SER A 583 -4.63 -11.78 16.37
CA SER A 583 -5.71 -10.99 16.98
C SER A 583 -5.28 -10.41 18.32
N LYS A 584 -4.69 -11.24 19.19
CA LYS A 584 -4.19 -10.78 20.49
C LYS A 584 -3.09 -9.73 20.33
N MET A 585 -2.16 -9.89 19.40
CA MET A 585 -1.09 -8.93 19.15
C MET A 585 -1.64 -7.56 18.74
N GLN A 586 -2.58 -7.51 17.80
CA GLN A 586 -3.18 -6.26 17.32
C GLN A 586 -3.99 -5.55 18.42
N TRP A 587 -4.83 -6.29 19.17
CA TRP A 587 -5.61 -5.70 20.26
C TRP A 587 -4.76 -5.28 21.45
N THR A 588 -3.62 -5.93 21.66
CA THR A 588 -2.66 -5.49 22.68
C THR A 588 -1.97 -4.19 22.25
N GLU A 589 -1.73 -3.99 20.94
CA GLU A 589 -1.24 -2.71 20.44
C GLU A 589 -2.28 -1.60 20.57
N GLU A 590 -3.55 -1.87 20.26
CA GLU A 590 -4.63 -0.90 20.44
C GLU A 590 -4.70 -0.41 21.91
N LYS A 591 -4.46 -1.32 22.87
CA LYS A 591 -4.47 -0.97 24.30
C LYS A 591 -3.26 -0.13 24.73
N TYR A 592 -2.06 -0.47 24.28
CA TYR A 592 -0.81 0.11 24.81
C TYR A 592 -0.12 1.11 23.87
N GLY A 593 -0.52 1.18 22.60
CA GLY A 593 -0.12 2.23 21.67
C GLY A 593 1.37 2.27 21.32
N TRP A 594 2.03 1.12 21.18
CA TRP A 594 3.49 1.15 20.96
C TRP A 594 3.91 1.59 19.57
N LEU A 595 3.08 1.44 18.54
CA LEU A 595 3.45 1.87 17.18
C LEU A 595 3.52 3.40 17.07
N HIS A 596 2.65 4.13 17.77
CA HIS A 596 2.71 5.60 17.82
C HIS A 596 3.55 6.14 19.01
N SER A 597 4.27 5.26 19.69
CA SER A 597 5.25 5.64 20.72
C SER A 597 6.66 5.81 20.12
N PRO A 598 7.54 6.59 20.77
CA PRO A 598 8.93 6.70 20.36
C PRO A 598 9.62 5.34 20.20
N GLN A 599 10.70 5.34 19.41
CA GLN A 599 11.51 4.16 19.16
C GLN A 599 11.96 3.48 20.45
N ALA A 600 11.97 2.14 20.45
CA ALA A 600 12.31 1.34 21.61
C ALA A 600 13.75 1.57 22.11
N TYR A 601 13.95 1.39 23.41
CA TYR A 601 15.27 1.26 24.01
C TYR A 601 15.66 -0.21 24.10
N ILE A 602 16.64 -0.66 23.30
CA ILE A 602 17.15 -2.04 23.35
C ILE A 602 18.20 -2.14 24.46
N SER A 603 17.86 -2.80 25.57
CA SER A 603 18.78 -3.01 26.69
C SER A 603 19.68 -4.24 26.48
N LEU A 604 19.20 -5.25 25.74
CA LEU A 604 19.97 -6.48 25.50
C LEU A 604 19.77 -7.02 24.09
N LYS A 605 20.88 -7.49 23.50
CA LYS A 605 20.95 -8.23 22.23
C LYS A 605 22.09 -9.24 22.36
N HIS A 606 21.83 -10.32 23.09
CA HIS A 606 22.85 -11.27 23.53
C HIS A 606 23.04 -12.38 22.49
N GLU A 607 24.21 -12.42 21.84
CA GLU A 607 24.48 -13.38 20.76
C GLU A 607 24.61 -14.83 21.23
N GLY A 608 25.16 -15.09 22.42
CA GLY A 608 25.29 -16.47 22.94
C GLY A 608 23.91 -17.06 23.26
N ASP A 609 23.26 -16.47 24.25
CA ASP A 609 21.91 -16.84 24.71
C ASP A 609 20.80 -16.64 23.67
N LYS A 610 21.05 -15.89 22.57
CA LYS A 610 20.05 -15.51 21.57
C LYS A 610 18.85 -14.77 22.17
N VAL A 611 19.11 -13.90 23.15
CA VAL A 611 18.07 -13.14 23.86
C VAL A 611 18.09 -11.67 23.45
N ILE A 612 16.91 -11.13 23.13
CA ILE A 612 16.70 -9.70 22.87
C ILE A 612 15.75 -9.15 23.94
N VAL A 613 16.12 -8.02 24.52
CA VAL A 613 15.27 -7.28 25.48
C VAL A 613 15.22 -5.81 25.08
N PHE A 614 14.01 -5.26 25.05
CA PHE A 614 13.80 -3.84 24.84
C PHE A 614 12.59 -3.30 25.59
N GLU A 615 12.54 -1.98 25.77
CA GLU A 615 11.39 -1.27 26.31
C GLU A 615 10.78 -0.35 25.25
N ARG A 616 9.46 -0.40 25.07
CA ARG A 616 8.70 0.50 24.19
C ARG A 616 7.32 0.74 24.77
N ALA A 617 6.86 1.99 24.79
CA ALA A 617 5.56 2.39 25.36
C ALA A 617 5.34 1.96 26.82
N GLY A 618 6.41 1.95 27.64
CA GLY A 618 6.34 1.47 29.03
C GLY A 618 6.19 -0.04 29.19
N LEU A 619 6.20 -0.79 28.09
CA LEU A 619 6.21 -2.26 28.08
C LEU A 619 7.64 -2.78 28.04
N LEU A 620 7.88 -3.90 28.72
CA LEU A 620 9.12 -4.66 28.68
C LEU A 620 8.95 -5.88 27.78
N TRP A 621 9.80 -6.00 26.77
CA TRP A 621 9.75 -7.03 25.74
C TRP A 621 10.93 -7.96 25.87
N ILE A 622 10.67 -9.27 25.88
CA ILE A 622 11.71 -10.29 26.12
C ILE A 622 11.51 -11.39 25.08
N PHE A 623 12.54 -11.63 24.26
CA PHE A 623 12.55 -12.66 23.22
C PHE A 623 13.72 -13.61 23.44
N ASN A 624 13.47 -14.91 23.43
CA ASN A 624 14.51 -15.94 23.41
C ASN A 624 14.45 -16.71 22.09
N PHE A 625 15.34 -16.38 21.16
CA PHE A 625 15.49 -17.05 19.86
C PHE A 625 16.36 -18.31 19.95
N HIS A 626 16.87 -18.70 21.13
CA HIS A 626 17.70 -19.89 21.24
C HIS A 626 16.88 -21.13 20.83
N PRO A 627 17.43 -22.01 19.97
CA PRO A 627 16.68 -23.18 19.50
C PRO A 627 16.40 -24.25 20.58
N GLN A 628 16.99 -24.14 21.78
CA GLN A 628 17.06 -25.23 22.77
C GLN A 628 17.17 -24.74 24.22
N SER A 629 17.99 -23.73 24.50
CA SER A 629 18.24 -23.27 25.88
C SER A 629 17.07 -22.46 26.43
N SER A 630 16.63 -22.84 27.63
CA SER A 630 15.66 -22.11 28.44
C SER A 630 16.37 -21.54 29.67
N PHE A 631 15.96 -20.37 30.14
CA PHE A 631 16.65 -19.67 31.23
C PHE A 631 15.69 -19.35 32.39
N THR A 632 15.94 -19.88 33.59
CA THR A 632 15.02 -19.83 34.75
C THR A 632 15.07 -18.52 35.55
N ASP A 633 16.23 -17.88 35.63
CA ASP A 633 16.48 -16.71 36.48
C ASP A 633 17.12 -15.57 35.68
N TYR A 634 16.71 -15.43 34.42
CA TYR A 634 17.37 -14.52 33.48
C TYR A 634 17.13 -13.07 33.88
N ARG A 635 18.22 -12.34 34.15
CA ARG A 635 18.15 -10.93 34.55
C ARG A 635 17.94 -10.06 33.33
N VAL A 636 16.85 -9.30 33.34
CA VAL A 636 16.52 -8.32 32.32
C VAL A 636 16.43 -6.93 32.95
N GLY A 637 17.10 -5.95 32.35
CA GLY A 637 17.10 -4.58 32.83
C GLY A 637 15.78 -3.89 32.50
N VAL A 638 15.28 -3.07 33.43
CA VAL A 638 14.04 -2.29 33.27
C VAL A 638 14.20 -0.92 33.92
N GLU A 639 13.63 0.12 33.31
CA GLU A 639 13.84 1.48 33.82
C GLU A 639 12.95 1.81 35.00
N GLN A 640 11.64 1.56 34.83
CA GLN A 640 10.66 1.92 35.83
C GLN A 640 10.53 0.83 36.88
N GLU A 641 10.68 1.21 38.15
CA GLU A 641 10.43 0.33 39.30
C GLU A 641 8.94 -0.04 39.39
N GLY A 642 8.64 -1.21 39.94
CA GLY A 642 7.27 -1.65 40.16
C GLY A 642 7.10 -3.16 40.15
N THR A 643 5.85 -3.57 39.93
CA THR A 643 5.48 -4.98 39.69
C THR A 643 5.02 -5.10 38.25
N TYR A 644 5.60 -6.02 37.51
CA TYR A 644 5.26 -6.29 36.12
C TYR A 644 4.42 -7.56 35.98
N ARG A 645 3.58 -7.59 34.95
CA ARG A 645 2.63 -8.66 34.63
C ARG A 645 2.67 -8.97 33.15
N ILE A 646 2.53 -10.24 32.79
CA ILE A 646 2.47 -10.67 31.39
C ILE A 646 1.17 -10.15 30.77
N VAL A 647 1.28 -9.48 29.63
CA VAL A 647 0.12 -9.02 28.83
C VAL A 647 0.01 -9.75 27.50
N LEU A 648 1.12 -10.35 27.06
CA LEU A 648 1.19 -11.22 25.89
C LEU A 648 2.32 -12.25 26.10
N SER A 649 2.04 -13.52 25.83
CA SER A 649 3.02 -14.60 25.85
C SER A 649 2.82 -15.48 24.62
N THR A 650 3.88 -15.69 23.83
CA THR A 650 3.81 -16.61 22.68
C THR A 650 3.73 -18.08 23.13
N ASP A 651 4.05 -18.39 24.39
CA ASP A 651 4.01 -19.74 24.96
C ASP A 651 2.63 -20.12 25.52
N SER A 652 1.64 -19.23 25.42
CA SER A 652 0.28 -19.52 25.86
C SER A 652 -0.32 -20.69 25.09
N LYS A 653 -1.08 -21.56 25.78
CA LYS A 653 -1.81 -22.68 25.16
C LYS A 653 -2.85 -22.21 24.14
N ASP A 654 -3.44 -21.04 24.37
CA ASP A 654 -4.41 -20.43 23.45
C ASP A 654 -3.78 -20.12 22.09
N PHE A 655 -2.45 -19.96 22.06
CA PHE A 655 -1.68 -19.70 20.85
C PHE A 655 -0.83 -20.91 20.43
N GLY A 656 -1.16 -22.11 20.88
CA GLY A 656 -0.42 -23.33 20.54
C GLY A 656 1.00 -23.38 21.12
N GLY A 657 1.25 -22.68 22.23
CA GLY A 657 2.45 -22.83 23.05
C GLY A 657 2.30 -23.91 24.11
N HIS A 658 3.38 -24.13 24.89
CA HIS A 658 3.48 -25.25 25.82
C HIS A 658 2.98 -24.91 27.24
N ALA A 659 2.67 -23.64 27.50
CA ALA A 659 2.33 -23.07 28.81
C ALA A 659 3.34 -23.45 29.90
N ASN A 660 4.63 -23.28 29.60
CA ASN A 660 5.69 -23.40 30.60
C ASN A 660 5.72 -22.19 31.54
N ILE A 661 5.18 -21.05 31.10
CA ILE A 661 5.10 -19.81 31.88
C ILE A 661 3.71 -19.68 32.51
N ASP A 662 3.65 -19.47 33.82
CA ASP A 662 2.41 -19.05 34.51
C ASP A 662 2.16 -17.56 34.26
N GLU A 663 1.18 -17.24 33.41
CA GLU A 663 0.80 -15.87 33.06
C GLU A 663 0.26 -15.05 34.23
N SER A 664 -0.07 -15.69 35.36
CA SER A 664 -0.47 -15.02 36.59
C SER A 664 0.72 -14.53 37.44
N THR A 665 1.96 -14.82 37.02
CA THR A 665 3.19 -14.45 37.74
C THR A 665 3.33 -12.93 37.86
N ARG A 666 3.80 -12.49 39.04
CA ARG A 666 4.17 -11.10 39.34
C ARG A 666 5.69 -10.97 39.35
N PHE A 667 6.24 -10.06 38.56
CA PHE A 667 7.67 -9.83 38.47
C PHE A 667 8.04 -8.54 39.22
N PHE A 668 8.82 -8.66 40.29
CA PHE A 668 9.20 -7.52 41.15
C PHE A 668 10.56 -6.96 40.76
N THR A 669 10.64 -5.63 40.62
CA THR A 669 11.91 -4.96 40.31
C THR A 669 12.85 -4.94 41.51
N THR A 670 14.13 -5.22 41.25
CA THR A 670 15.23 -5.01 42.21
C THR A 670 16.00 -3.73 41.84
N PRO A 671 16.25 -2.80 42.80
CA PRO A 671 16.95 -1.54 42.54
C PRO A 671 18.46 -1.75 42.40
N PHE A 672 18.86 -2.23 41.23
CA PHE A 672 20.25 -2.48 40.86
C PHE A 672 20.41 -2.34 39.36
N ALA A 673 21.43 -1.60 38.93
CA ALA A 673 21.65 -1.31 37.52
C ALA A 673 22.03 -2.58 36.75
N TRP A 674 21.35 -2.81 35.62
CA TRP A 674 21.61 -3.95 34.74
C TRP A 674 21.39 -3.55 33.29
N ASN A 675 22.35 -3.85 32.40
CA ASN A 675 22.27 -3.55 30.96
C ASN A 675 21.82 -2.10 30.62
N GLY A 676 22.35 -1.12 31.36
CA GLY A 676 22.05 0.30 31.13
C GLY A 676 20.71 0.79 31.66
N ARG A 677 19.99 -0.01 32.46
CA ARG A 677 18.72 0.37 33.12
C ARG A 677 18.90 0.48 34.63
N LYS A 678 18.03 1.23 35.29
CA LYS A 678 18.10 1.49 36.74
C LYS A 678 17.77 0.28 37.63
N ASN A 679 16.91 -0.61 37.14
CA ASN A 679 16.42 -1.77 37.86
C ASN A 679 16.61 -3.06 37.03
N PHE A 680 16.40 -4.22 37.65
CA PHE A 680 16.21 -5.48 36.93
C PHE A 680 15.05 -6.30 37.50
N ILE A 681 14.50 -7.18 36.67
CA ILE A 681 13.65 -8.30 37.09
C ILE A 681 14.33 -9.61 36.68
N GLN A 682 13.91 -10.73 37.29
CA GLN A 682 14.29 -12.08 36.85
C GLN A 682 13.10 -12.77 36.22
N VAL A 683 13.32 -13.39 35.07
CA VAL A 683 12.28 -14.10 34.33
C VAL A 683 12.70 -15.52 34.01
N TYR A 684 11.70 -16.41 33.96
CA TYR A 684 11.82 -17.67 33.26
C TYR A 684 11.44 -17.45 31.79
N ILE A 685 12.38 -17.65 30.87
CA ILE A 685 12.17 -17.49 29.42
C ILE A 685 12.55 -18.78 28.68
N PRO A 686 11.58 -19.63 28.31
CA PRO A 686 11.81 -20.86 27.54
C PRO A 686 12.41 -20.60 26.15
N ALA A 687 13.03 -21.63 25.58
CA ALA A 687 13.53 -21.61 24.20
C ALA A 687 12.42 -21.28 23.19
N ARG A 688 12.70 -20.42 22.20
CA ARG A 688 11.74 -19.97 21.17
C ARG A 688 10.44 -19.42 21.75
N THR A 689 10.55 -18.53 22.73
CA THR A 689 9.40 -17.82 23.29
C THR A 689 9.63 -16.32 23.36
N ALA A 690 8.54 -15.57 23.38
CA ALA A 690 8.54 -14.16 23.70
C ALA A 690 7.43 -13.83 24.69
N MET A 691 7.71 -12.86 25.56
CA MET A 691 6.73 -12.29 26.47
C MET A 691 6.82 -10.77 26.48
N VAL A 692 5.68 -10.13 26.62
CA VAL A 692 5.54 -8.69 26.80
C VAL A 692 4.92 -8.45 28.17
N LEU A 693 5.56 -7.60 28.96
CA LEU A 693 5.16 -7.28 30.31
C LEU A 693 4.76 -5.80 30.40
N ALA A 694 3.71 -5.53 31.14
CA ALA A 694 3.30 -4.19 31.53
C ALA A 694 3.42 -4.02 33.04
N LEU A 695 3.52 -2.76 33.51
CA LEU A 695 3.37 -2.47 34.93
C LEU A 695 1.95 -2.84 35.39
N GLU A 696 1.84 -3.44 36.56
CA GLU A 696 0.57 -3.93 37.11
C GLU A 696 -0.48 -2.81 37.27
N ASN A 697 -0.03 -1.56 37.44
CA ASN A 697 -0.92 -0.39 37.55
C ASN A 697 -1.44 0.14 36.20
N THR A 698 -0.98 -0.39 35.06
CA THR A 698 -1.46 -0.03 33.72
C THR A 698 -2.34 -1.11 33.08
N LEU A 699 -2.64 -2.18 33.83
CA LEU A 699 -3.48 -3.30 33.37
C LEU A 699 -4.96 -2.97 33.26
#